data_AF-A0A7X0RMW8-F1
#
_entry.id   AF-A0A7X0RMW8-F1
#
_cell.length_a   1.000
_cell.length_b   1.000
_cell.length_c   1.000
_cell.angle_alpha   90.00
_cell.angle_beta   90.00
_cell.angle_gamma   90.00
#
_symmetry.space_group_name_H-M   'P 1'
#
loop_
_entity.id
_entity.type
_entity.pdbx_description
1 polymer ?
#
loop_
_entity_poly.entity_id
_entity_poly.type
_entity_poly.pdbx_seq_one_letter_code
_entity_poly.pdbx_strand_id
1 'polypeptide(L)'
;MKSKSKFFAVLSTAVLASAIGVTSFDIMPTNASGSGNVNNDQVLLTFSTVGDSRGDAAKQNLNAQDANWQQNTKAIARIAKEVQDAKENLLVFNGDMIMGYYSNPSDKQAAAAYLSKQYSFWRGLMADLYETGTYVVPVPGNHELEDKLPNGKFSTVDNENTWRFNMGDVIMDTDRWKSIIGTSITGWDPSNYPKVGTDGITTSQNQLSYSFDLKDSHFAIINTDPAGNDSHAPTAWLKADLEAAKQRGLKHMFVFGHKYAFPYIIDPKSIPTDSLHADPESRDLFWQVIEDYQATYFSGHEHSTNFSQPKGKAYQVIVGSGGSPFEASKPTNTPSDRMYTWANVTVYASGRVHIDNLGFDENYGPTQVIQSFDLGQTLNTLSLSGITLDQPLAPNVFNYTASAANSIASTTVTAKPVDSAATVSLKLNGQPASNPVALAVGMNTISADVLAQSGEKIQTYTIAVNRDGAGGTTPTATPTATPTATPTATPKPTATPTATPTATPAPTMPPASNNFKDIGGSWAEASIKKLVSLQVVNGYPDGSFKPNSKITRAEFVAILVKALQFELVKDKTFGDTTSHWAKDLISTAYNQGIITGYQDNSFHPDANITREEMTVMIVKALKLKTNVNEKKFSDAKQIAKWAQDAVAAATEAGLISGYPDGRFQPNGNTTRAEAAAVIVRALNQN
;
A
#
# COMPACT_ATOMS: atom_id res chain seq x y z
N MET A 1 -35.03 44.40 29.69
CA MET A 1 -34.51 43.45 30.71
C MET A 1 -35.40 42.20 30.73
N LYS A 2 -34.77 41.03 30.55
CA LYS A 2 -35.20 39.64 30.82
C LYS A 2 -36.70 39.25 30.66
N SER A 3 -36.96 38.36 29.70
CA SER A 3 -38.19 37.56 29.55
C SER A 3 -37.84 36.05 29.72
N LYS A 4 -38.63 35.33 30.53
CA LYS A 4 -38.73 33.86 30.55
C LYS A 4 -40.17 33.43 30.90
N SER A 5 -40.76 32.66 29.97
CA SER A 5 -41.86 31.67 30.10
C SER A 5 -43.24 32.18 30.57
N LYS A 6 -44.39 31.69 30.11
CA LYS A 6 -44.78 30.32 29.68
C LYS A 6 -45.84 30.34 28.57
N PHE A 7 -45.86 29.22 27.84
CA PHE A 7 -46.74 28.83 26.74
C PHE A 7 -48.16 28.45 27.19
N PHE A 8 -49.13 28.68 26.30
CA PHE A 8 -50.51 28.21 26.35
C PHE A 8 -50.69 26.91 25.54
N ALA A 9 -51.68 26.11 25.94
CA ALA A 9 -52.15 24.89 25.31
C ALA A 9 -53.09 25.15 24.12
N VAL A 10 -53.31 24.14 23.26
CA VAL A 10 -54.63 23.60 22.85
C VAL A 10 -54.47 22.31 22.01
N LEU A 11 -55.25 21.30 22.40
CA LEU A 11 -55.78 20.07 21.73
C LEU A 11 -54.91 19.26 20.75
N SER A 12 -54.78 17.94 20.98
CA SER A 12 -55.76 16.96 20.48
C SER A 12 -55.57 15.55 21.08
N THR A 13 -56.66 14.80 20.99
CA THR A 13 -57.05 13.44 21.37
C THR A 13 -56.03 12.29 21.30
N ALA A 14 -56.15 11.38 22.27
CA ALA A 14 -55.61 10.02 22.26
C ALA A 14 -56.77 9.00 22.27
N VAL A 15 -56.57 7.81 21.67
CA VAL A 15 -56.70 6.46 22.32
C VAL A 15 -56.94 5.32 21.30
N LEU A 16 -56.13 4.25 21.47
CA LEU A 16 -56.23 2.82 21.09
C LEU A 16 -56.16 2.35 19.62
N ALA A 17 -55.16 1.51 19.30
CA ALA A 17 -55.33 0.05 19.11
C ALA A 17 -54.02 -0.63 18.64
N SER A 18 -53.78 -1.81 19.20
CA SER A 18 -52.67 -2.74 18.97
C SER A 18 -52.71 -3.36 17.57
N ALA A 19 -51.56 -3.63 16.95
CA ALA A 19 -51.47 -4.53 15.79
C ALA A 19 -50.19 -5.38 15.80
N ILE A 20 -50.44 -6.68 15.73
CA ILE A 20 -49.52 -7.81 15.57
C ILE A 20 -48.98 -7.80 14.13
N GLY A 21 -47.75 -8.31 13.95
CA GLY A 21 -46.95 -8.11 12.75
C GLY A 21 -47.44 -8.76 11.45
N VAL A 22 -46.91 -8.23 10.35
CA VAL A 22 -46.72 -8.91 9.06
C VAL A 22 -45.45 -8.35 8.41
N THR A 23 -44.79 -9.24 7.69
CA THR A 23 -43.48 -9.29 7.05
C THR A 23 -43.04 -8.10 6.17
N SER A 24 -41.72 -7.98 6.08
CA SER A 24 -40.92 -7.18 5.14
C SER A 24 -41.43 -7.26 3.69
N PHE A 25 -41.62 -6.09 3.08
CA PHE A 25 -41.69 -5.96 1.63
C PHE A 25 -40.26 -5.93 1.07
N ASP A 26 -39.81 -7.09 0.58
CA ASP A 26 -38.76 -7.15 -0.42
C ASP A 26 -39.27 -6.51 -1.71
N ILE A 27 -38.70 -5.37 -2.10
CA ILE A 27 -38.74 -4.91 -3.48
C ILE A 27 -37.44 -5.38 -4.13
N MET A 28 -37.44 -6.62 -4.59
CA MET A 28 -36.49 -7.08 -5.61
C MET A 28 -36.84 -6.42 -6.96
N PRO A 29 -35.86 -6.12 -7.83
CA PRO A 29 -36.17 -5.78 -9.20
C PRO A 29 -36.73 -7.03 -9.92
N THR A 30 -37.94 -6.90 -10.42
CA THR A 30 -38.65 -7.94 -11.17
C THR A 30 -37.97 -8.24 -12.50
N ASN A 31 -37.56 -9.50 -12.70
CA ASN A 31 -37.38 -10.09 -14.02
C ASN A 31 -38.72 -10.08 -14.76
N ALA A 32 -38.87 -9.23 -15.77
CA ALA A 32 -39.95 -9.30 -16.74
C ALA A 32 -39.38 -9.81 -18.07
N SER A 33 -39.85 -11.00 -18.48
CA SER A 33 -39.61 -11.55 -19.80
C SER A 33 -40.34 -10.73 -20.87
N GLY A 34 -39.62 -10.29 -21.91
CA GLY A 34 -40.19 -10.05 -23.24
C GLY A 34 -40.23 -8.61 -23.74
N SER A 35 -39.07 -8.03 -24.07
CA SER A 35 -38.80 -7.27 -25.31
C SER A 35 -37.30 -6.97 -25.39
N GLY A 36 -36.73 -7.04 -26.60
CA GLY A 36 -35.28 -7.19 -26.80
C GLY A 36 -34.40 -5.98 -26.47
N ASN A 37 -33.15 -6.33 -26.09
CA ASN A 37 -31.90 -5.55 -26.09
C ASN A 37 -31.83 -4.24 -25.28
N VAL A 38 -31.21 -4.32 -24.10
CA VAL A 38 -30.33 -3.26 -23.55
C VAL A 38 -29.19 -3.90 -22.71
N ASN A 39 -27.93 -3.64 -23.10
CA ASN A 39 -26.64 -3.81 -22.38
C ASN A 39 -26.31 -5.14 -21.66
N ASN A 40 -25.33 -5.87 -22.21
CA ASN A 40 -24.92 -7.20 -21.75
C ASN A 40 -23.43 -7.29 -21.30
N ASP A 41 -22.75 -6.16 -21.08
CA ASP A 41 -21.37 -6.18 -20.58
C ASP A 41 -21.37 -6.18 -19.06
N GLN A 42 -21.06 -7.33 -18.48
CA GLN A 42 -21.13 -7.57 -17.04
C GLN A 42 -19.99 -6.85 -16.31
N VAL A 43 -20.32 -6.07 -15.27
CA VAL A 43 -19.31 -5.52 -14.35
C VAL A 43 -18.65 -6.66 -13.57
N LEU A 44 -17.32 -6.75 -13.64
CA LEU A 44 -16.52 -7.74 -12.92
C LEU A 44 -16.08 -7.24 -11.55
N LEU A 45 -15.67 -5.97 -11.51
CA LEU A 45 -15.01 -5.33 -10.37
C LEU A 45 -15.22 -3.82 -10.48
N THR A 46 -15.54 -3.19 -9.35
CA THR A 46 -15.45 -1.74 -9.22
C THR A 46 -14.57 -1.38 -8.03
N PHE A 47 -13.76 -0.32 -8.17
CA PHE A 47 -13.04 0.24 -7.05
C PHE A 47 -12.94 1.76 -7.15
N SER A 48 -12.80 2.40 -6.01
CA SER A 48 -12.48 3.82 -5.93
C SER A 48 -11.05 4.05 -5.46
N THR A 49 -10.51 5.22 -5.78
CA THR A 49 -9.22 5.67 -5.26
C THR A 49 -9.21 7.16 -4.97
N VAL A 50 -8.58 7.52 -3.85
CA VAL A 50 -8.47 8.87 -3.31
C VAL A 50 -7.19 8.96 -2.47
N GLY A 51 -6.53 10.11 -2.43
CA GLY A 51 -5.42 10.38 -1.51
C GLY A 51 -5.68 11.62 -0.66
N ASP A 52 -4.83 11.85 0.34
CA ASP A 52 -4.61 13.17 0.91
C ASP A 52 -5.86 13.79 1.56
N SER A 53 -6.19 13.35 2.78
CA SER A 53 -7.40 13.80 3.49
C SER A 53 -7.15 14.87 4.56
N ARG A 54 -5.94 15.44 4.57
CA ARG A 54 -5.42 16.22 5.68
C ARG A 54 -6.11 17.59 5.82
N GLY A 55 -6.04 18.22 6.98
CA GLY A 55 -6.65 19.53 7.26
C GLY A 55 -5.60 20.54 7.72
N ASP A 56 -5.62 21.77 7.19
CA ASP A 56 -4.72 22.83 7.69
C ASP A 56 -5.37 23.61 8.84
N ALA A 57 -4.94 23.30 10.07
CA ALA A 57 -5.43 23.93 11.30
C ALA A 57 -5.20 25.44 11.34
N ALA A 58 -4.22 25.98 10.61
CA ALA A 58 -3.86 27.40 10.68
C ALA A 58 -4.82 28.31 9.89
N LYS A 59 -5.69 27.75 9.03
CA LYS A 59 -6.48 28.52 8.06
C LYS A 59 -8.00 28.38 8.20
N GLN A 60 -8.50 27.65 9.22
CA GLN A 60 -9.93 27.40 9.38
C GLN A 60 -10.41 27.63 10.82
N ASN A 61 -11.66 28.09 10.96
CA ASN A 61 -12.40 28.09 12.23
C ASN A 61 -12.82 26.66 12.59
N LEU A 62 -11.85 25.78 12.81
CA LEU A 62 -12.09 24.38 13.17
C LEU A 62 -12.78 24.29 14.53
N ASN A 63 -13.71 23.35 14.67
CA ASN A 63 -14.22 23.01 16.00
C ASN A 63 -13.10 22.32 16.82
N ALA A 64 -13.31 22.17 18.12
CA ALA A 64 -12.29 21.60 19.02
C ALA A 64 -11.89 20.16 18.65
N GLN A 65 -12.77 19.39 18.02
CA GLN A 65 -12.48 18.04 17.55
C GLN A 65 -11.58 18.08 16.31
N ASP A 66 -11.93 18.88 15.29
CA ASP A 66 -11.16 19.02 14.05
C ASP A 66 -9.79 19.67 14.30
N ALA A 67 -9.68 20.57 15.29
CA ALA A 67 -8.39 21.14 15.70
C ALA A 67 -7.43 20.09 16.30
N ASN A 68 -7.96 19.04 16.92
CA ASN A 68 -7.15 17.97 17.52
C ASN A 68 -6.71 16.92 16.49
N TRP A 69 -7.57 16.59 15.54
CA TRP A 69 -7.31 15.52 14.57
C TRP A 69 -6.73 16.02 13.27
N GLN A 70 -6.91 17.31 12.96
CA GLN A 70 -6.30 18.00 11.84
C GLN A 70 -6.56 17.32 10.48
N GLN A 71 -7.66 16.56 10.36
CA GLN A 71 -8.15 15.95 9.12
C GLN A 71 -9.34 16.76 8.61
N ASN A 72 -9.55 16.81 7.29
CA ASN A 72 -10.76 17.40 6.74
C ASN A 72 -11.91 16.39 6.78
N THR A 73 -12.38 16.11 8.00
CA THR A 73 -13.39 15.08 8.30
C THR A 73 -14.63 15.20 7.42
N LYS A 74 -15.08 16.43 7.12
CA LYS A 74 -16.30 16.66 6.33
C LYS A 74 -16.13 16.22 4.87
N ALA A 75 -15.01 16.54 4.24
CA ALA A 75 -14.76 16.13 2.86
C ALA A 75 -14.61 14.61 2.78
N ILE A 76 -13.75 14.03 3.62
CA ILE A 76 -13.47 12.60 3.51
C ILE A 76 -14.65 11.71 3.92
N ALA A 77 -15.45 12.11 4.92
CA ALA A 77 -16.65 11.36 5.30
C ALA A 77 -17.70 11.36 4.17
N ARG A 78 -17.80 12.46 3.40
CA ARG A 78 -18.67 12.50 2.22
C ARG A 78 -18.17 11.57 1.12
N ILE A 79 -16.87 11.63 0.80
CA ILE A 79 -16.27 10.73 -0.21
C ILE A 79 -16.47 9.27 0.19
N ALA A 80 -16.15 8.90 1.44
CA ALA A 80 -16.36 7.55 1.96
C ALA A 80 -17.82 7.11 1.82
N LYS A 81 -18.78 7.99 2.14
CA LYS A 81 -20.20 7.70 1.93
C LYS A 81 -20.55 7.47 0.46
N GLU A 82 -20.04 8.28 -0.46
CA GLU A 82 -20.34 8.12 -1.89
C GLU A 82 -19.71 6.84 -2.48
N VAL A 83 -18.51 6.48 -2.03
CA VAL A 83 -17.87 5.18 -2.32
C VAL A 83 -18.72 4.02 -1.81
N GLN A 84 -19.23 4.13 -0.58
CA GLN A 84 -20.14 3.13 0.00
C GLN A 84 -21.45 3.00 -0.79
N ASP A 85 -22.08 4.13 -1.12
CA ASP A 85 -23.35 4.17 -1.86
C ASP A 85 -23.17 3.57 -3.28
N ALA A 86 -21.98 3.72 -3.88
CA ALA A 86 -21.59 3.09 -5.13
C ALA A 86 -21.30 1.58 -5.01
N LYS A 87 -21.21 1.04 -3.77
CA LYS A 87 -20.95 -0.37 -3.45
C LYS A 87 -19.64 -0.90 -4.04
N GLU A 88 -18.62 -0.06 -3.96
CA GLU A 88 -17.31 -0.35 -4.50
C GLU A 88 -16.70 -1.57 -3.80
N ASN A 89 -16.03 -2.45 -4.55
CA ASN A 89 -15.34 -3.58 -3.92
C ASN A 89 -14.17 -3.08 -3.08
N LEU A 90 -13.46 -2.05 -3.56
CA LEU A 90 -12.28 -1.50 -2.91
C LEU A 90 -12.30 0.02 -2.84
N LEU A 91 -11.65 0.54 -1.81
CA LEU A 91 -11.15 1.90 -1.76
C LEU A 91 -9.63 1.86 -1.60
N VAL A 92 -8.86 2.21 -2.63
CA VAL A 92 -7.41 2.36 -2.51
C VAL A 92 -7.06 3.78 -2.08
N PHE A 93 -6.53 3.93 -0.87
CA PHE A 93 -6.21 5.24 -0.30
C PHE A 93 -4.74 5.59 -0.52
N ASN A 94 -4.46 6.56 -1.41
CA ASN A 94 -3.13 6.89 -1.92
C ASN A 94 -2.30 7.78 -0.97
N GLY A 95 -2.14 7.37 0.29
CA GLY A 95 -1.30 8.08 1.27
C GLY A 95 -1.87 9.38 1.81
N ASP A 96 -1.17 9.97 2.78
CA ASP A 96 -1.56 11.18 3.50
C ASP A 96 -2.95 11.05 4.15
N MET A 97 -3.10 9.92 4.85
CA MET A 97 -4.22 9.56 5.71
C MET A 97 -4.18 10.30 7.04
N ILE A 98 -2.98 10.62 7.51
CA ILE A 98 -2.75 11.34 8.77
C ILE A 98 -2.01 12.65 8.50
N MET A 99 -1.95 13.52 9.51
CA MET A 99 -1.18 14.76 9.41
C MET A 99 0.31 14.56 9.65
N GLY A 100 0.72 13.45 10.25
CA GLY A 100 2.12 13.12 10.46
C GLY A 100 2.82 14.09 11.42
N TYR A 101 4.16 14.14 11.31
CA TYR A 101 5.09 15.11 11.90
C TYR A 101 4.86 15.46 13.38
N TYR A 102 5.59 14.77 14.26
CA TYR A 102 5.66 15.15 15.67
C TYR A 102 6.63 16.32 15.90
N SER A 103 6.30 17.22 16.83
CA SER A 103 7.07 18.46 17.06
C SER A 103 8.45 18.23 17.69
N ASN A 104 8.67 17.08 18.33
CA ASN A 104 9.97 16.67 18.85
C ASN A 104 10.31 15.23 18.43
N PRO A 105 10.78 15.00 17.19
CA PRO A 105 11.03 13.65 16.68
C PRO A 105 12.17 12.91 17.41
N SER A 106 12.93 13.58 18.29
CA SER A 106 13.95 12.92 19.12
C SER A 106 13.34 12.01 20.20
N ASP A 107 12.10 12.27 20.62
CA ASP A 107 11.33 11.38 21.50
C ASP A 107 10.52 10.39 20.67
N LYS A 108 11.18 9.30 20.27
CA LYS A 108 10.63 8.28 19.37
C LYS A 108 9.35 7.64 19.91
N GLN A 109 9.27 7.43 21.23
CA GLN A 109 8.09 6.82 21.84
C GLN A 109 6.89 7.76 21.78
N ALA A 110 7.10 9.04 22.12
CA ALA A 110 6.03 10.04 22.02
C ALA A 110 5.61 10.29 20.57
N ALA A 111 6.56 10.28 19.62
CA ALA A 111 6.28 10.38 18.19
C ALA A 111 5.40 9.21 17.71
N ALA A 112 5.79 7.96 17.99
CA ALA A 112 5.00 6.79 17.63
C ALA A 112 3.59 6.80 18.26
N ALA A 113 3.47 7.20 19.53
CA ALA A 113 2.18 7.34 20.22
C ALA A 113 1.32 8.46 19.61
N TYR A 114 1.93 9.56 19.16
CA TYR A 114 1.26 10.65 18.49
C TYR A 114 0.69 10.22 17.13
N LEU A 115 1.50 9.55 16.31
CA LEU A 115 1.06 9.02 15.02
C LEU A 115 -0.04 7.96 15.19
N SER A 116 0.11 7.04 16.16
CA SER A 116 -0.87 5.97 16.40
C SER A 116 -2.26 6.51 16.78
N LYS A 117 -2.34 7.67 17.44
CA LYS A 117 -3.63 8.35 17.70
C LYS A 117 -4.28 8.82 16.40
N GLN A 118 -3.50 9.39 15.48
CA GLN A 118 -4.03 9.84 14.18
C GLN A 118 -4.48 8.66 13.32
N TYR A 119 -3.70 7.57 13.27
CA TYR A 119 -4.12 6.34 12.60
C TYR A 119 -5.41 5.77 13.19
N SER A 120 -5.54 5.74 14.52
CA SER A 120 -6.76 5.26 15.18
C SER A 120 -7.98 6.09 14.79
N PHE A 121 -7.83 7.41 14.69
CA PHE A 121 -8.88 8.30 14.22
C PHE A 121 -9.25 8.03 12.76
N TRP A 122 -8.27 7.95 11.86
CA TRP A 122 -8.50 7.67 10.45
C TRP A 122 -9.15 6.29 10.23
N ARG A 123 -8.68 5.25 10.93
CA ARG A 123 -9.30 3.91 10.92
C ARG A 123 -10.76 3.97 11.37
N GLY A 124 -11.07 4.80 12.35
CA GLY A 124 -12.44 5.06 12.79
C GLY A 124 -13.32 5.67 11.70
N LEU A 125 -12.79 6.60 10.89
CA LEU A 125 -13.51 7.19 9.75
C LEU A 125 -13.81 6.17 8.65
N MET A 126 -12.92 5.19 8.47
CA MET A 126 -13.04 4.15 7.45
C MET A 126 -13.77 2.89 7.94
N ALA A 127 -14.06 2.79 9.24
CA ALA A 127 -14.62 1.59 9.85
C ALA A 127 -15.92 1.14 9.18
N ASP A 128 -16.79 2.07 8.79
CA ASP A 128 -18.06 1.74 8.17
C ASP A 128 -17.88 1.07 6.79
N LEU A 129 -16.88 1.48 6.00
CA LEU A 129 -16.55 0.81 4.73
C LEU A 129 -16.17 -0.65 4.95
N TYR A 130 -15.31 -0.90 5.95
CA TYR A 130 -14.91 -2.25 6.35
C TYR A 130 -16.07 -3.11 6.84
N GLU A 131 -17.20 -2.54 7.27
CA GLU A 131 -18.35 -3.33 7.74
C GLU A 131 -19.44 -3.50 6.66
N THR A 132 -19.39 -2.72 5.58
CA THR A 132 -20.52 -2.56 4.64
C THR A 132 -20.25 -3.02 3.21
N GLY A 133 -19.10 -3.65 2.94
CA GLY A 133 -18.83 -4.31 1.67
C GLY A 133 -17.69 -3.71 0.83
N THR A 134 -16.95 -2.74 1.37
CA THR A 134 -15.83 -2.09 0.68
C THR A 134 -14.54 -2.27 1.47
N TYR A 135 -13.56 -2.96 0.89
CA TYR A 135 -12.28 -3.15 1.56
C TYR A 135 -11.36 -1.95 1.32
N VAL A 136 -10.84 -1.33 2.38
CA VAL A 136 -9.93 -0.20 2.24
C VAL A 136 -8.49 -0.69 2.16
N VAL A 137 -7.78 -0.30 1.11
CA VAL A 137 -6.40 -0.69 0.80
C VAL A 137 -5.49 0.51 1.02
N PRO A 138 -4.63 0.52 2.06
CA PRO A 138 -3.82 1.68 2.40
C PRO A 138 -2.50 1.70 1.61
N VAL A 139 -2.15 2.86 1.06
CA VAL A 139 -0.84 3.17 0.45
C VAL A 139 -0.10 4.13 1.38
N PRO A 140 1.18 3.91 1.71
CA PRO A 140 1.92 4.84 2.57
C PRO A 140 2.29 6.11 1.81
N GLY A 141 2.05 7.27 2.42
CA GLY A 141 2.46 8.57 1.94
C GLY A 141 3.52 9.23 2.81
N ASN A 142 3.92 10.44 2.41
CA ASN A 142 5.04 11.09 3.05
C ASN A 142 4.66 11.61 4.45
N HIS A 143 3.38 11.91 4.72
CA HIS A 143 2.92 12.20 6.08
C HIS A 143 2.91 10.98 7.00
N GLU A 144 2.91 9.77 6.45
CA GLU A 144 3.04 8.55 7.23
C GLU A 144 4.49 8.15 7.50
N LEU A 145 5.40 8.46 6.57
CA LEU A 145 6.77 7.95 6.57
C LEU A 145 7.82 9.00 6.95
N GLU A 146 7.61 10.29 6.65
CA GLU A 146 8.61 11.35 6.88
C GLU A 146 8.51 12.01 8.27
N ASP A 147 9.65 12.38 8.82
CA ASP A 147 9.78 13.29 9.97
C ASP A 147 10.36 14.63 9.56
N LYS A 148 10.02 15.69 10.30
CA LYS A 148 10.67 17.01 10.18
C LYS A 148 11.99 17.01 10.93
N LEU A 149 13.08 16.79 10.21
CA LEU A 149 14.44 16.83 10.73
C LEU A 149 15.09 18.21 10.49
N PRO A 150 16.19 18.56 11.18
CA PRO A 150 16.83 19.88 11.04
C PRO A 150 17.25 20.25 9.61
N ASN A 151 17.49 19.25 8.76
CA ASN A 151 17.97 19.39 7.39
C ASN A 151 16.89 19.16 6.32
N GLY A 152 15.63 18.95 6.71
CA GLY A 152 14.54 18.68 5.77
C GLY A 152 13.54 17.66 6.30
N LYS A 153 12.61 17.26 5.45
CA LYS A 153 11.71 16.16 5.72
C LYS A 153 12.27 14.91 5.09
N PHE A 154 12.34 13.83 5.86
CA PHE A 154 12.89 12.56 5.37
C PHE A 154 12.19 11.39 6.00
N SER A 155 12.03 10.33 5.23
CA SER A 155 11.44 9.07 5.63
C SER A 155 12.31 8.37 6.66
N THR A 156 11.69 7.88 7.74
CA THR A 156 12.41 7.27 8.86
C THR A 156 11.99 5.82 9.06
N VAL A 157 12.93 4.99 9.50
CA VAL A 157 12.67 3.58 9.84
C VAL A 157 11.62 3.47 10.96
N ASP A 158 11.61 4.44 11.89
CA ASP A 158 10.65 4.46 13.00
C ASP A 158 9.22 4.70 12.51
N ASN A 159 9.03 5.57 11.52
CA ASN A 159 7.72 5.83 10.92
C ASN A 159 7.27 4.68 10.02
N GLU A 160 8.17 4.04 9.26
CA GLU A 160 7.87 2.78 8.56
C GLU A 160 7.41 1.67 9.53
N ASN A 161 8.01 1.58 10.72
CA ASN A 161 7.60 0.63 11.76
C ASN A 161 6.25 1.01 12.38
N THR A 162 6.01 2.31 12.58
CA THR A 162 4.75 2.84 13.09
C THR A 162 3.61 2.59 12.12
N TRP A 163 3.85 2.71 10.81
CA TRP A 163 2.93 2.27 9.77
C TRP A 163 2.57 0.80 9.93
N ARG A 164 3.57 -0.10 9.98
CA ARG A 164 3.34 -1.54 10.15
C ARG A 164 2.55 -1.87 11.41
N PHE A 165 2.83 -1.17 12.51
CA PHE A 165 2.10 -1.33 13.76
C PHE A 165 0.62 -0.96 13.64
N ASN A 166 0.31 0.14 12.93
CA ASN A 166 -1.05 0.67 12.86
C ASN A 166 -1.89 0.13 11.69
N MET A 167 -1.25 -0.27 10.60
CA MET A 167 -1.91 -0.67 9.34
C MET A 167 -1.65 -2.12 8.97
N GLY A 168 -0.65 -2.77 9.57
CA GLY A 168 -0.25 -4.12 9.18
C GLY A 168 -1.33 -5.19 9.39
N ASP A 169 -2.26 -4.99 10.31
CA ASP A 169 -3.39 -5.90 10.55
C ASP A 169 -4.53 -5.75 9.53
N VAL A 170 -4.58 -4.64 8.78
CA VAL A 170 -5.57 -4.40 7.72
C VAL A 170 -5.00 -4.54 6.32
N ILE A 171 -3.68 -4.66 6.16
CA ILE A 171 -3.06 -4.95 4.87
C ILE A 171 -3.33 -6.41 4.51
N MET A 172 -4.27 -6.59 3.57
CA MET A 172 -4.66 -7.88 3.03
C MET A 172 -5.02 -8.92 4.10
N ASP A 173 -5.84 -8.52 5.07
CA ASP A 173 -6.52 -9.44 5.99
C ASP A 173 -7.52 -10.27 5.19
N THR A 174 -7.07 -11.43 4.71
CA THR A 174 -7.84 -12.28 3.77
C THR A 174 -9.14 -12.81 4.37
N ASP A 175 -9.19 -12.99 5.70
CA ASP A 175 -10.38 -13.48 6.39
C ASP A 175 -11.43 -12.38 6.45
N ARG A 176 -11.04 -11.18 6.89
CA ARG A 176 -11.90 -9.99 6.86
C ARG A 176 -12.33 -9.67 5.43
N TRP A 177 -11.41 -9.70 4.47
CA TRP A 177 -11.72 -9.49 3.05
C TRP A 177 -12.82 -10.43 2.59
N LYS A 178 -12.68 -11.74 2.83
CA LYS A 178 -13.67 -12.73 2.40
C LYS A 178 -15.03 -12.50 3.09
N SER A 179 -15.02 -12.05 4.34
CA SER A 179 -16.24 -11.70 5.08
C SER A 179 -16.98 -10.50 4.47
N ILE A 180 -16.24 -9.49 4.01
CA ILE A 180 -16.80 -8.22 3.50
C ILE A 180 -17.19 -8.34 2.03
N ILE A 181 -16.27 -8.84 1.21
CA ILE A 181 -16.38 -8.84 -0.26
C ILE A 181 -17.06 -10.13 -0.77
N GLY A 182 -17.04 -11.21 0.03
CA GLY A 182 -17.60 -12.51 -0.37
C GLY A 182 -16.75 -13.30 -1.38
N THR A 183 -15.71 -12.70 -1.95
CA THR A 183 -14.76 -13.36 -2.86
C THR A 183 -13.33 -13.29 -2.32
N SER A 184 -12.57 -14.37 -2.42
CA SER A 184 -11.16 -14.39 -2.05
C SER A 184 -10.30 -13.65 -3.07
N ILE A 185 -9.27 -12.95 -2.59
CA ILE A 185 -8.14 -12.51 -3.43
C ILE A 185 -7.25 -13.70 -3.80
N THR A 186 -6.56 -13.57 -4.92
CA THR A 186 -5.46 -14.45 -5.34
C THR A 186 -4.18 -13.64 -5.49
N GLY A 187 -3.05 -14.26 -5.86
CA GLY A 187 -1.79 -13.54 -6.09
C GLY A 187 -1.14 -12.91 -4.85
N TRP A 188 -1.84 -12.85 -3.72
CA TRP A 188 -1.32 -12.36 -2.45
C TRP A 188 -0.27 -13.32 -1.87
N ASP A 189 0.95 -12.80 -1.70
CA ASP A 189 2.03 -13.43 -0.97
C ASP A 189 2.66 -12.37 -0.05
N PRO A 190 2.55 -12.48 1.29
CA PRO A 190 3.12 -11.50 2.21
C PRO A 190 4.66 -11.45 2.16
N SER A 191 5.30 -12.39 1.46
CA SER A 191 6.74 -12.37 1.18
C SER A 191 7.10 -11.73 -0.16
N ASN A 192 6.12 -11.42 -1.03
CA ASN A 192 6.33 -10.72 -2.29
C ASN A 192 6.32 -9.21 -2.08
N TYR A 193 7.51 -8.67 -1.85
CA TYR A 193 7.76 -7.24 -1.67
C TYR A 193 9.20 -6.91 -2.06
N PRO A 194 9.54 -5.64 -2.36
CA PRO A 194 10.87 -5.21 -2.74
C PRO A 194 11.94 -5.58 -1.71
N LYS A 195 13.08 -6.11 -2.17
CA LYS A 195 14.14 -6.59 -1.28
C LYS A 195 15.22 -5.53 -1.07
N VAL A 196 15.70 -5.45 0.18
CA VAL A 196 16.86 -4.63 0.57
C VAL A 196 18.04 -4.90 -0.37
N GLY A 197 18.70 -3.83 -0.82
CA GLY A 197 19.82 -3.87 -1.75
C GLY A 197 19.45 -3.69 -3.23
N THR A 198 18.16 -3.51 -3.54
CA THR A 198 17.66 -3.23 -4.91
C THR A 198 17.06 -1.83 -4.94
N ASP A 199 17.18 -1.09 -6.05
CA ASP A 199 16.58 0.25 -6.24
C ASP A 199 16.86 1.24 -5.09
N GLY A 200 18.04 1.17 -4.45
CA GLY A 200 18.40 2.03 -3.32
C GLY A 200 17.68 1.69 -2.00
N ILE A 201 16.88 0.63 -1.95
CA ILE A 201 16.12 0.23 -0.76
C ILE A 201 17.06 -0.30 0.33
N THR A 202 17.03 0.33 1.50
CA THR A 202 17.86 -0.05 2.65
C THR A 202 17.08 -0.67 3.80
N THR A 203 15.75 -0.55 3.80
CA THR A 203 14.84 -1.05 4.84
C THR A 203 13.88 -2.11 4.32
N SER A 204 13.26 -2.86 5.23
CA SER A 204 12.26 -3.87 4.84
C SER A 204 11.00 -3.19 4.29
N GLN A 205 10.62 -3.56 3.06
CA GLN A 205 9.41 -3.05 2.42
C GLN A 205 8.17 -3.96 2.65
N ASN A 206 8.28 -4.93 3.55
CA ASN A 206 7.16 -5.77 3.96
C ASN A 206 5.99 -4.90 4.46
N GLN A 207 4.78 -5.07 3.91
CA GLN A 207 3.59 -4.26 4.22
C GLN A 207 3.72 -2.76 3.90
N LEU A 208 4.75 -2.34 3.15
CA LEU A 208 4.87 -0.98 2.59
C LEU A 208 4.66 -1.01 1.08
N SER A 209 5.17 -2.05 0.42
CA SER A 209 4.85 -2.39 -0.97
C SER A 209 4.38 -3.82 -1.02
N TYR A 210 3.33 -4.09 -1.78
CA TYR A 210 2.70 -5.39 -1.86
C TYR A 210 1.74 -5.48 -3.05
N SER A 211 1.34 -6.68 -3.44
CA SER A 211 0.42 -6.86 -4.56
C SER A 211 -0.55 -8.02 -4.37
N PHE A 212 -1.67 -7.97 -5.08
CA PHE A 212 -2.70 -9.00 -5.07
C PHE A 212 -3.50 -8.98 -6.37
N ASP A 213 -4.21 -10.06 -6.61
CA ASP A 213 -5.09 -10.25 -7.76
C ASP A 213 -6.56 -10.28 -7.30
N LEU A 214 -7.41 -9.59 -8.04
CA LEU A 214 -8.87 -9.63 -7.88
C LEU A 214 -9.53 -9.73 -9.25
N LYS A 215 -10.28 -10.81 -9.47
CA LYS A 215 -10.84 -11.16 -10.79
C LYS A 215 -9.70 -11.29 -11.82
N ASP A 216 -9.76 -10.55 -12.93
CA ASP A 216 -8.74 -10.51 -13.97
C ASP A 216 -7.84 -9.26 -13.88
N SER A 217 -7.84 -8.60 -12.72
CA SER A 217 -7.07 -7.39 -12.44
C SER A 217 -6.01 -7.63 -11.36
N HIS A 218 -4.82 -7.08 -11.58
CA HIS A 218 -3.70 -7.10 -10.65
C HIS A 218 -3.49 -5.71 -10.05
N PHE A 219 -3.31 -5.66 -8.74
CA PHE A 219 -3.15 -4.45 -7.94
C PHE A 219 -1.77 -4.48 -7.30
N ALA A 220 -0.93 -3.50 -7.59
CA ALA A 220 0.37 -3.32 -6.96
C ALA A 220 0.41 -2.00 -6.18
N ILE A 221 0.64 -2.10 -4.88
CA ILE A 221 0.85 -0.97 -3.97
C ILE A 221 2.35 -0.78 -3.80
N ILE A 222 2.84 0.43 -4.03
CA ILE A 222 4.25 0.78 -3.91
C ILE A 222 4.46 1.88 -2.88
N ASN A 223 5.45 1.66 -2.01
CA ASN A 223 6.05 2.73 -1.24
C ASN A 223 6.95 3.57 -2.14
N THR A 224 6.60 4.84 -2.32
CA THR A 224 7.40 5.83 -3.05
C THR A 224 8.41 6.56 -2.17
N ASP A 225 8.40 6.27 -0.88
CA ASP A 225 9.22 6.91 0.16
C ASP A 225 9.90 5.89 1.09
N PRO A 226 10.67 4.93 0.55
CA PRO A 226 11.46 4.05 1.40
C PRO A 226 12.47 4.86 2.21
N ALA A 227 12.60 4.58 3.51
CA ALA A 227 13.46 5.36 4.39
C ALA A 227 14.92 5.40 3.89
N GLY A 228 15.43 6.62 3.69
CA GLY A 228 16.77 6.85 3.17
C GLY A 228 16.89 6.80 1.64
N ASN A 229 15.77 6.62 0.93
CA ASN A 229 15.69 6.68 -0.53
C ASN A 229 14.33 7.27 -0.98
N ASP A 230 13.94 8.35 -0.33
CA ASP A 230 12.70 9.10 -0.53
C ASP A 230 12.47 9.48 -2.00
N SER A 231 11.21 9.57 -2.42
CA SER A 231 10.82 9.87 -3.80
C SER A 231 11.38 8.88 -4.84
N HIS A 232 11.49 7.59 -4.50
CA HIS A 232 11.91 6.52 -5.43
C HIS A 232 10.93 5.35 -5.39
N ALA A 233 10.58 4.84 -6.57
CA ALA A 233 9.76 3.65 -6.71
C ALA A 233 10.61 2.36 -6.69
N PRO A 234 10.07 1.22 -6.22
CA PRO A 234 10.74 -0.09 -6.27
C PRO A 234 10.66 -0.72 -7.67
N THR A 235 11.26 -0.05 -8.66
CA THR A 235 11.11 -0.33 -10.10
C THR A 235 11.44 -1.77 -10.51
N ALA A 236 12.53 -2.34 -10.01
CA ALA A 236 12.96 -3.70 -10.35
C ALA A 236 11.99 -4.75 -9.82
N TRP A 237 11.49 -4.58 -8.59
CA TRP A 237 10.46 -5.45 -8.02
C TRP A 237 9.15 -5.32 -8.79
N LEU A 238 8.70 -4.08 -9.04
CA LEU A 238 7.43 -3.84 -9.74
C LEU A 238 7.43 -4.48 -11.12
N LYS A 239 8.53 -4.37 -11.87
CA LYS A 239 8.69 -5.05 -13.15
C LYS A 239 8.49 -6.56 -13.05
N ALA A 240 9.15 -7.20 -12.08
CA ALA A 240 9.04 -8.64 -11.88
C ALA A 240 7.62 -9.06 -11.46
N ASP A 241 6.97 -8.24 -10.64
CA ASP A 241 5.61 -8.47 -10.14
C ASP A 241 4.57 -8.39 -11.27
N LEU A 242 4.61 -7.33 -12.09
CA LEU A 242 3.75 -7.17 -13.25
C LEU A 242 3.97 -8.25 -14.32
N GLU A 243 5.23 -8.66 -14.53
CA GLU A 243 5.56 -9.80 -15.41
C GLU A 243 4.91 -11.09 -14.90
N ALA A 244 5.03 -11.37 -13.59
CA ALA A 244 4.40 -12.53 -13.00
C ALA A 244 2.87 -12.47 -13.10
N ALA A 245 2.25 -11.30 -12.92
CA ALA A 245 0.82 -11.11 -13.11
C ALA A 245 0.39 -11.38 -14.55
N LYS A 246 1.15 -10.88 -15.54
CA LYS A 246 0.90 -11.16 -16.96
C LYS A 246 1.01 -12.66 -17.27
N GLN A 247 1.99 -13.36 -16.70
CA GLN A 247 2.14 -14.81 -16.84
C GLN A 247 0.99 -15.60 -16.18
N ARG A 248 0.38 -15.07 -15.12
CA ARG A 248 -0.85 -15.60 -14.52
C ARG A 248 -2.10 -15.32 -15.36
N GLY A 249 -2.01 -14.52 -16.42
CA GLY A 249 -3.10 -14.22 -17.35
C GLY A 249 -3.97 -13.02 -16.95
N LEU A 250 -3.49 -12.17 -16.03
CA LEU A 250 -4.19 -10.96 -15.60
C LEU A 250 -4.19 -9.96 -16.77
N LYS A 251 -5.34 -9.29 -16.99
CA LYS A 251 -5.55 -8.38 -18.13
C LYS A 251 -5.32 -6.93 -17.78
N HIS A 252 -5.60 -6.55 -16.55
CA HIS A 252 -5.55 -5.17 -16.09
C HIS A 252 -4.48 -5.04 -15.00
N MET A 253 -3.64 -4.01 -15.13
CA MET A 253 -2.56 -3.71 -14.19
C MET A 253 -2.83 -2.33 -13.59
N PHE A 254 -3.07 -2.28 -12.28
CA PHE A 254 -3.29 -1.06 -11.54
C PHE A 254 -2.17 -0.90 -10.50
N VAL A 255 -1.42 0.19 -10.59
CA VAL A 255 -0.31 0.49 -9.69
C VAL A 255 -0.67 1.72 -8.87
N PHE A 256 -0.43 1.67 -7.56
CA PHE A 256 -0.77 2.73 -6.62
C PHE A 256 0.46 3.11 -5.80
N GLY A 257 0.83 4.37 -5.83
CA GLY A 257 1.89 4.94 -5.00
C GLY A 257 1.50 6.34 -4.56
N HIS A 258 2.07 6.86 -3.48
CA HIS A 258 1.66 8.18 -3.02
C HIS A 258 2.20 9.30 -3.93
N LYS A 259 3.51 9.30 -4.24
CA LYS A 259 4.14 10.34 -5.05
C LYS A 259 3.97 10.09 -6.55
N TYR A 260 3.47 11.10 -7.28
CA TYR A 260 3.33 11.05 -8.73
C TYR A 260 4.69 10.95 -9.45
N ALA A 261 4.69 10.46 -10.69
CA ALA A 261 5.88 10.41 -11.55
C ALA A 261 6.12 11.74 -12.28
N PHE A 262 5.05 12.32 -12.83
CA PHE A 262 5.10 13.57 -13.57
C PHE A 262 4.14 14.60 -12.94
N PRO A 263 4.61 15.80 -12.58
CA PRO A 263 3.77 16.80 -11.93
C PRO A 263 2.70 17.36 -12.87
N TYR A 264 1.53 17.69 -12.32
CA TYR A 264 0.56 18.54 -13.00
C TYR A 264 0.82 20.01 -12.65
N ILE A 265 1.34 20.75 -13.63
CA ILE A 265 1.80 22.12 -13.41
C ILE A 265 0.62 23.09 -13.24
N ILE A 266 0.20 23.33 -12.00
CA ILE A 266 -0.80 24.35 -11.63
C ILE A 266 -0.19 25.75 -11.67
N ASP A 267 0.99 25.92 -11.05
CA ASP A 267 1.81 27.13 -11.11
C ASP A 267 3.22 26.76 -11.61
N PRO A 268 3.67 27.28 -12.77
CA PRO A 268 5.01 27.03 -13.31
C PRO A 268 6.16 27.39 -12.37
N LYS A 269 5.92 28.19 -11.32
CA LYS A 269 6.93 28.60 -10.34
C LYS A 269 7.08 27.63 -9.16
N SER A 270 6.20 26.65 -9.02
CA SER A 270 6.19 25.72 -7.88
C SER A 270 6.09 24.27 -8.35
N ILE A 271 7.13 23.78 -9.03
CA ILE A 271 7.24 22.33 -9.28
C ILE A 271 7.79 21.70 -8.00
N PRO A 272 7.00 20.87 -7.29
CA PRO A 272 7.47 20.24 -6.07
C PRO A 272 8.61 19.26 -6.39
N THR A 273 9.71 19.35 -5.64
CA THR A 273 10.88 18.46 -5.78
C THR A 273 10.78 17.22 -4.88
N ASP A 274 9.63 17.00 -4.25
CA ASP A 274 9.31 15.91 -3.35
C ASP A 274 8.40 14.87 -4.05
N SER A 275 8.69 14.58 -5.31
CA SER A 275 8.04 13.51 -6.09
C SER A 275 9.08 12.70 -6.86
N LEU A 276 8.66 11.63 -7.55
CA LEU A 276 9.61 10.87 -8.39
C LEU A 276 10.22 11.76 -9.48
N HIS A 277 9.58 12.89 -9.83
CA HIS A 277 10.12 13.88 -10.75
C HIS A 277 11.51 14.41 -10.36
N ALA A 278 11.85 14.37 -9.06
CA ALA A 278 13.13 14.82 -8.53
C ALA A 278 14.34 14.05 -9.07
N ASP A 279 14.16 12.79 -9.44
CA ASP A 279 15.16 11.98 -10.13
C ASP A 279 14.61 11.52 -11.50
N PRO A 280 14.90 12.27 -12.58
CA PRO A 280 14.45 11.93 -13.92
C PRO A 280 14.89 10.55 -14.42
N GLU A 281 16.06 10.06 -14.02
CA GLU A 281 16.59 8.78 -14.49
C GLU A 281 15.81 7.62 -13.85
N SER A 282 15.69 7.64 -12.52
CA SER A 282 14.88 6.66 -11.77
C SER A 282 13.40 6.72 -12.19
N ARG A 283 12.83 7.92 -12.34
CA ARG A 283 11.47 8.13 -12.82
C ARG A 283 11.24 7.53 -14.21
N ASP A 284 12.13 7.79 -15.16
CA ASP A 284 11.93 7.31 -16.53
C ASP A 284 12.04 5.78 -16.61
N LEU A 285 12.89 5.15 -15.77
CA LEU A 285 12.92 3.69 -15.62
C LEU A 285 11.63 3.13 -15.01
N PHE A 286 11.10 3.78 -13.97
CA PHE A 286 9.79 3.44 -13.39
C PHE A 286 8.68 3.56 -14.44
N TRP A 287 8.64 4.69 -15.15
CA TRP A 287 7.61 4.94 -16.15
C TRP A 287 7.68 3.98 -17.33
N GLN A 288 8.89 3.58 -17.74
CA GLN A 288 9.06 2.55 -18.76
C GLN A 288 8.37 1.23 -18.34
N VAL A 289 8.48 0.82 -17.07
CA VAL A 289 7.75 -0.35 -16.56
C VAL A 289 6.25 -0.15 -16.65
N ILE A 290 5.73 1.03 -16.27
CA ILE A 290 4.31 1.35 -16.38
C ILE A 290 3.83 1.23 -17.84
N GLU A 291 4.59 1.72 -18.82
CA GLU A 291 4.24 1.62 -20.24
C GLU A 291 4.36 0.19 -20.80
N ASP A 292 5.44 -0.53 -20.48
CA ASP A 292 5.72 -1.89 -20.98
C ASP A 292 4.61 -2.89 -20.57
N TYR A 293 4.00 -2.67 -19.40
CA TYR A 293 2.92 -3.49 -18.87
C TYR A 293 1.53 -2.84 -19.02
N GLN A 294 1.44 -1.69 -19.68
CA GLN A 294 0.20 -0.94 -19.90
C GLN A 294 -0.58 -0.69 -18.60
N ALA A 295 0.17 -0.49 -17.51
CA ALA A 295 -0.41 -0.24 -16.21
C ALA A 295 -0.99 1.19 -16.13
N THR A 296 -1.99 1.36 -15.29
CA THR A 296 -2.45 2.70 -14.88
C THR A 296 -1.86 3.01 -13.51
N TYR A 297 -1.16 4.13 -13.40
CA TYR A 297 -0.54 4.58 -12.17
C TYR A 297 -1.44 5.61 -11.47
N PHE A 298 -1.91 5.27 -10.27
CA PHE A 298 -2.71 6.15 -9.42
C PHE A 298 -1.84 6.71 -8.30
N SER A 299 -2.01 8.00 -8.02
CA SER A 299 -1.27 8.67 -6.95
C SER A 299 -2.05 9.76 -6.25
N GLY A 300 -1.51 10.21 -5.12
CA GLY A 300 -1.95 11.36 -4.35
C GLY A 300 -0.90 12.47 -4.40
N HIS A 301 -0.53 12.99 -3.22
CA HIS A 301 0.55 13.92 -2.91
C HIS A 301 0.38 15.34 -3.47
N GLU A 302 0.12 15.47 -4.77
CA GLU A 302 -0.26 16.74 -5.37
C GLU A 302 -1.70 17.04 -4.96
N HIS A 303 -1.95 18.15 -4.25
CA HIS A 303 -3.29 18.46 -3.74
C HIS A 303 -4.23 19.02 -4.81
N SER A 304 -4.44 18.22 -5.84
CA SER A 304 -5.21 18.51 -7.04
C SER A 304 -5.67 17.21 -7.72
N THR A 305 -6.20 17.35 -8.93
CA THR A 305 -6.59 16.22 -9.75
C THR A 305 -6.01 16.35 -11.15
N ASN A 306 -5.47 15.26 -11.69
CA ASN A 306 -4.97 15.25 -13.07
C ASN A 306 -5.02 13.86 -13.69
N PHE A 307 -5.34 13.83 -14.98
CA PHE A 307 -5.39 12.63 -15.80
C PHE A 307 -4.56 12.90 -17.04
N SER A 308 -3.46 12.19 -17.18
CA SER A 308 -2.54 12.45 -18.27
C SER A 308 -1.86 11.18 -18.76
N GLN A 309 -1.30 11.29 -19.97
CA GLN A 309 -0.39 10.30 -20.53
C GLN A 309 0.98 10.93 -20.73
N PRO A 310 1.80 11.06 -19.67
CA PRO A 310 3.05 11.81 -19.71
C PRO A 310 3.98 11.49 -20.88
N LYS A 311 4.02 10.23 -21.32
CA LYS A 311 4.79 9.76 -22.49
C LYS A 311 3.92 9.07 -23.56
N GLY A 312 2.59 9.13 -23.39
CA GLY A 312 1.62 8.75 -24.42
C GLY A 312 1.09 7.31 -24.37
N LYS A 313 1.72 6.34 -23.68
CA LYS A 313 1.29 4.93 -23.73
C LYS A 313 0.61 4.40 -22.46
N ALA A 314 0.76 5.08 -21.35
CA ALA A 314 0.13 4.73 -20.08
C ALA A 314 -0.47 5.96 -19.42
N TYR A 315 -1.36 5.72 -18.46
CA TYR A 315 -2.05 6.77 -17.73
C TYR A 315 -1.43 6.97 -16.34
N GLN A 316 -1.27 8.23 -15.98
CA GLN A 316 -1.13 8.66 -14.60
C GLN A 316 -2.43 9.35 -14.18
N VAL A 317 -2.91 8.99 -13.00
CA VAL A 317 -4.13 9.51 -12.38
C VAL A 317 -3.78 10.05 -11.01
N ILE A 318 -3.85 11.37 -10.86
CA ILE A 318 -3.63 12.08 -9.60
C ILE A 318 -5.00 12.42 -9.00
N VAL A 319 -5.23 11.96 -7.77
CA VAL A 319 -6.44 12.19 -6.98
C VAL A 319 -6.06 12.59 -5.53
N GLY A 320 -5.14 13.54 -5.41
CA GLY A 320 -4.56 13.96 -4.13
C GLY A 320 -5.33 15.07 -3.41
N SER A 321 -6.61 15.25 -3.71
CA SER A 321 -7.45 16.26 -3.05
C SER A 321 -8.62 15.66 -2.27
N GLY A 322 -8.46 14.51 -1.61
CA GLY A 322 -9.51 13.87 -0.81
C GLY A 322 -9.95 14.66 0.44
N GLY A 323 -9.20 15.69 0.81
CA GLY A 323 -9.49 16.57 1.95
C GLY A 323 -8.41 17.62 2.21
N SER A 324 -7.19 17.38 1.71
CA SER A 324 -6.04 18.27 1.81
C SER A 324 -6.28 19.68 1.26
N PRO A 325 -5.58 20.70 1.80
CA PRO A 325 -5.64 22.05 1.24
C PRO A 325 -5.17 22.07 -0.21
N PHE A 326 -5.99 22.65 -1.10
CA PHE A 326 -5.65 22.77 -2.52
C PHE A 326 -4.36 23.56 -2.75
N GLU A 327 -3.54 23.06 -3.66
CA GLU A 327 -2.36 23.77 -4.15
C GLU A 327 -2.72 25.00 -4.98
N ALA A 328 -3.76 24.89 -5.81
CA ALA A 328 -4.22 26.00 -6.64
C ALA A 328 -4.68 27.19 -5.79
N SER A 329 -4.13 28.38 -6.03
CA SER A 329 -4.53 29.61 -5.34
C SER A 329 -5.90 30.14 -5.81
N LYS A 330 -6.44 31.16 -5.10
CA LYS A 330 -7.62 31.92 -5.57
C LYS A 330 -7.18 33.23 -6.23
N PRO A 331 -7.76 33.62 -7.37
CA PRO A 331 -8.62 32.80 -8.26
C PRO A 331 -7.81 31.72 -8.99
N THR A 332 -8.47 30.62 -9.39
CA THR A 332 -7.87 29.59 -10.27
C THR A 332 -8.42 29.71 -11.69
N ASN A 333 -7.58 29.41 -12.69
CA ASN A 333 -8.00 29.34 -14.10
C ASN A 333 -8.73 28.03 -14.43
N THR A 334 -8.49 26.99 -13.63
CA THR A 334 -9.05 25.66 -13.83
C THR A 334 -9.85 25.31 -12.56
N PRO A 335 -11.20 25.40 -12.60
CA PRO A 335 -12.03 25.18 -11.41
C PRO A 335 -11.85 23.82 -10.75
N SER A 336 -11.56 22.76 -11.52
CA SER A 336 -11.31 21.41 -11.00
C SER A 336 -10.08 21.32 -10.10
N ASP A 337 -9.12 22.23 -10.21
CA ASP A 337 -7.92 22.26 -9.35
C ASP A 337 -8.24 22.64 -7.90
N ARG A 338 -9.47 23.12 -7.63
CA ARG A 338 -9.98 23.42 -6.28
C ARG A 338 -11.24 22.61 -5.94
N MET A 339 -11.26 21.35 -6.36
CA MET A 339 -12.30 20.38 -6.02
C MET A 339 -11.72 19.27 -5.15
N TYR A 340 -12.51 18.78 -4.20
CA TYR A 340 -12.20 17.52 -3.54
C TYR A 340 -12.58 16.38 -4.47
N THR A 341 -11.62 15.53 -4.84
CA THR A 341 -11.82 14.53 -5.90
C THR A 341 -11.44 13.12 -5.49
N TRP A 342 -12.00 12.16 -6.22
CA TRP A 342 -11.65 10.74 -6.20
C TRP A 342 -11.99 10.14 -7.57
N ALA A 343 -11.42 8.99 -7.90
CA ALA A 343 -11.73 8.27 -9.12
C ALA A 343 -12.50 6.98 -8.80
N ASN A 344 -13.57 6.70 -9.55
CA ASN A 344 -14.23 5.40 -9.60
C ASN A 344 -13.77 4.67 -10.86
N VAL A 345 -13.41 3.40 -10.71
CA VAL A 345 -12.90 2.54 -11.77
C VAL A 345 -13.80 1.31 -11.88
N THR A 346 -14.38 1.10 -13.05
CA THR A 346 -15.24 -0.05 -13.35
C THR A 346 -14.56 -0.94 -14.39
N VAL A 347 -14.32 -2.19 -14.03
CA VAL A 347 -13.79 -3.22 -14.93
C VAL A 347 -14.93 -4.11 -15.40
N TYR A 348 -15.06 -4.27 -16.72
CA TYR A 348 -16.11 -5.05 -17.36
C TYR A 348 -15.59 -6.38 -17.89
N ALA A 349 -16.48 -7.35 -18.09
CA ALA A 349 -16.15 -8.70 -18.57
C ALA A 349 -15.56 -8.70 -19.98
N SER A 350 -15.91 -7.69 -20.80
CA SER A 350 -15.28 -7.41 -22.09
C SER A 350 -13.79 -7.07 -22.01
N GLY A 351 -13.27 -6.71 -20.83
CA GLY A 351 -11.95 -6.12 -20.66
C GLY A 351 -11.94 -4.59 -20.84
N ARG A 352 -13.10 -3.95 -21.02
CA ARG A 352 -13.21 -2.49 -20.91
C ARG A 352 -12.94 -2.08 -19.47
N VAL A 353 -12.20 -0.99 -19.26
CA VAL A 353 -12.06 -0.35 -17.95
C VAL A 353 -12.50 1.09 -18.08
N HIS A 354 -13.54 1.46 -17.36
CA HIS A 354 -14.07 2.82 -17.33
C HIS A 354 -13.60 3.55 -16.08
N ILE A 355 -13.20 4.82 -16.22
CA ILE A 355 -12.80 5.67 -15.11
C ILE A 355 -13.63 6.95 -15.11
N ASP A 356 -14.31 7.19 -13.99
CA ASP A 356 -14.96 8.45 -13.67
C ASP A 356 -14.15 9.19 -12.61
N ASN A 357 -13.69 10.40 -12.91
CA ASN A 357 -13.19 11.33 -11.92
C ASN A 357 -14.37 12.13 -11.36
N LEU A 358 -14.64 11.99 -10.07
CA LEU A 358 -15.71 12.68 -9.38
C LEU A 358 -15.16 13.76 -8.48
N GLY A 359 -15.96 14.77 -8.20
CA GLY A 359 -15.65 15.68 -7.11
C GLY A 359 -16.74 16.68 -6.79
N PHE A 360 -16.50 17.43 -5.71
CA PHE A 360 -17.32 18.57 -5.30
C PHE A 360 -16.44 19.76 -4.91
N ASP A 361 -17.00 20.95 -5.01
CA ASP A 361 -16.25 22.18 -4.73
C ASP A 361 -15.99 22.41 -3.23
N GLU A 362 -15.14 23.39 -2.93
CA GLU A 362 -14.81 23.81 -1.56
C GLU A 362 -16.00 24.33 -0.73
N ASN A 363 -17.14 24.63 -1.37
CA ASN A 363 -18.38 25.01 -0.71
C ASN A 363 -19.30 23.81 -0.45
N TYR A 364 -18.84 22.59 -0.77
CA TYR A 364 -19.58 21.34 -0.63
C TYR A 364 -20.85 21.30 -1.49
N GLY A 365 -20.78 21.83 -2.72
CA GLY A 365 -21.82 21.65 -3.75
C GLY A 365 -22.07 20.17 -4.12
N PRO A 366 -23.02 19.87 -5.02
CA PRO A 366 -23.30 18.50 -5.46
C PRO A 366 -22.07 17.85 -6.09
N THR A 367 -21.97 16.53 -6.00
CA THR A 367 -20.92 15.77 -6.68
C THR A 367 -21.19 15.82 -8.17
N GLN A 368 -20.13 16.03 -8.94
CA GLN A 368 -20.16 16.00 -10.38
C GLN A 368 -19.06 15.09 -10.92
N VAL A 369 -19.33 14.49 -12.07
CA VAL A 369 -18.30 13.86 -12.88
C VAL A 369 -17.49 14.96 -13.56
N ILE A 370 -16.23 15.08 -13.17
CA ILE A 370 -15.28 16.06 -13.69
C ILE A 370 -14.77 15.62 -15.06
N GLN A 371 -14.47 14.32 -15.20
CA GLN A 371 -13.92 13.71 -16.41
C GLN A 371 -14.23 12.22 -16.44
N SER A 372 -14.52 11.66 -17.62
CA SER A 372 -14.67 10.21 -17.84
C SER A 372 -13.85 9.75 -19.04
N PHE A 373 -13.29 8.54 -18.98
CA PHE A 373 -12.58 7.92 -20.10
C PHE A 373 -12.51 6.39 -19.93
N ASP A 374 -12.27 5.69 -21.04
CA ASP A 374 -12.08 4.24 -21.05
C ASP A 374 -10.61 3.89 -21.33
N LEU A 375 -10.03 3.01 -20.52
CA LEU A 375 -8.70 2.44 -20.76
C LEU A 375 -8.79 1.27 -21.75
N GLY A 376 -7.64 0.97 -22.36
CA GLY A 376 -7.46 -0.11 -23.31
C GLY A 376 -7.55 0.37 -24.76
N GLN A 377 -7.48 -0.59 -25.68
CA GLN A 377 -7.66 -0.33 -27.10
C GLN A 377 -9.14 -0.55 -27.45
N THR A 378 -9.86 0.50 -27.85
CA THR A 378 -11.27 0.40 -28.25
C THR A 378 -11.45 0.30 -29.77
N LEU A 379 -10.39 0.53 -30.54
CA LEU A 379 -10.31 0.27 -31.99
C LEU A 379 -9.32 -0.86 -32.32
N ASN A 380 -9.66 -1.81 -33.19
CA ASN A 380 -8.69 -2.77 -33.74
C ASN A 380 -8.00 -2.26 -35.02
N THR A 381 -8.47 -1.15 -35.59
CA THR A 381 -7.87 -0.50 -36.77
C THR A 381 -8.07 1.00 -36.68
N LEU A 382 -7.01 1.76 -36.95
CA LEU A 382 -7.03 3.21 -37.18
C LEU A 382 -6.01 3.51 -38.28
N SER A 383 -6.48 3.97 -39.44
CA SER A 383 -5.59 4.33 -40.55
C SER A 383 -6.17 5.44 -41.43
N LEU A 384 -5.29 6.23 -42.03
CA LEU A 384 -5.62 7.28 -42.99
C LEU A 384 -5.13 6.88 -44.39
N SER A 385 -6.00 6.90 -45.39
CA SER A 385 -5.58 6.63 -46.77
C SER A 385 -4.54 7.65 -47.25
N GLY A 386 -3.36 7.18 -47.66
CA GLY A 386 -2.26 8.01 -48.18
C GLY A 386 -1.47 8.77 -47.11
N ILE A 387 -1.81 8.65 -45.83
CA ILE A 387 -1.16 9.38 -44.73
C ILE A 387 -0.73 8.37 -43.66
N THR A 388 0.53 8.43 -43.25
CA THR A 388 1.07 7.57 -42.20
C THR A 388 0.93 8.27 -40.85
N LEU A 389 0.37 7.56 -39.86
CA LEU A 389 0.37 8.01 -38.47
C LEU A 389 1.79 7.96 -37.90
N ASP A 390 2.10 8.85 -36.96
CA ASP A 390 3.35 8.89 -36.22
C ASP A 390 3.68 7.61 -35.46
N GLN A 391 2.65 6.86 -35.07
CA GLN A 391 2.78 5.58 -34.39
C GLN A 391 1.62 4.62 -34.74
N PRO A 392 1.85 3.30 -34.63
CA PRO A 392 0.78 2.32 -34.79
C PRO A 392 -0.26 2.45 -33.66
N LEU A 393 -1.47 1.98 -33.95
CA LEU A 393 -2.54 1.90 -32.95
C LEU A 393 -2.09 1.00 -31.79
N ALA A 394 -2.14 1.53 -30.56
CA ALA A 394 -1.73 0.82 -29.36
C ALA A 394 -2.76 1.03 -28.23
N PRO A 395 -2.88 0.09 -27.27
CA PRO A 395 -3.72 0.29 -26.09
C PRO A 395 -3.34 1.54 -25.32
N ASN A 396 -4.36 2.20 -24.74
CA ASN A 396 -4.29 3.48 -24.04
C ASN A 396 -3.82 4.66 -24.90
N VAL A 397 -3.35 4.48 -26.14
CA VAL A 397 -2.93 5.60 -26.99
C VAL A 397 -4.13 6.14 -27.77
N PHE A 398 -4.55 7.36 -27.47
CA PHE A 398 -5.71 7.98 -28.11
C PHE A 398 -5.39 9.26 -28.90
N ASN A 399 -4.17 9.76 -28.82
CA ASN A 399 -3.72 10.93 -29.56
C ASN A 399 -2.62 10.52 -30.55
N TYR A 400 -2.77 10.97 -31.80
CA TYR A 400 -1.88 10.64 -32.92
C TYR A 400 -1.57 11.92 -33.70
N THR A 401 -0.42 11.93 -34.37
CA THR A 401 -0.05 12.99 -35.29
C THR A 401 0.29 12.42 -36.66
N ALA A 402 0.15 13.22 -37.72
CA ALA A 402 0.52 12.82 -39.07
C ALA A 402 0.85 14.04 -39.94
N SER A 403 1.62 13.81 -41.00
CA SER A 403 1.90 14.82 -42.03
C SER A 403 1.36 14.36 -43.38
N ALA A 404 0.73 15.28 -44.12
CA ALA A 404 0.15 15.03 -45.42
C ALA A 404 0.80 15.93 -46.48
N ALA A 405 1.27 15.32 -47.57
CA ALA A 405 1.77 16.10 -48.70
C ALA A 405 0.70 17.04 -49.26
N ASN A 406 1.10 18.17 -49.85
CA ASN A 406 0.17 19.15 -50.41
C ASN A 406 -0.81 18.52 -51.42
N SER A 407 -0.40 17.48 -52.16
CA SER A 407 -1.25 16.75 -53.11
C SER A 407 -2.40 15.95 -52.48
N ILE A 408 -2.34 15.65 -51.17
CA ILE A 408 -3.36 14.88 -50.46
C ILE A 408 -4.42 15.83 -49.90
N ALA A 409 -5.40 16.17 -50.73
CA ALA A 409 -6.48 17.10 -50.36
C ALA A 409 -7.58 16.49 -49.48
N SER A 410 -7.64 15.16 -49.39
CA SER A 410 -8.58 14.44 -48.54
C SER A 410 -8.01 13.08 -48.17
N THR A 411 -8.54 12.47 -47.10
CA THR A 411 -8.16 11.12 -46.68
C THR A 411 -9.39 10.33 -46.24
N THR A 412 -9.35 9.02 -46.42
CA THR A 412 -10.36 8.11 -45.85
C THR A 412 -9.86 7.61 -44.50
N VAL A 413 -10.62 7.87 -43.45
CA VAL A 413 -10.38 7.38 -42.10
C VAL A 413 -11.00 6.00 -41.95
N THR A 414 -10.18 4.98 -41.71
CA THR A 414 -10.66 3.65 -41.33
C THR A 414 -10.46 3.48 -39.84
N ALA A 415 -11.56 3.51 -39.08
CA ALA A 415 -11.59 3.30 -37.64
C ALA A 415 -12.57 2.18 -37.33
N LYS A 416 -12.06 1.01 -36.93
CA LYS A 416 -12.89 -0.17 -36.65
C LYS A 416 -12.85 -0.51 -35.17
N PRO A 417 -13.99 -0.50 -34.46
CA PRO A 417 -14.04 -0.85 -33.05
C PRO A 417 -13.61 -2.29 -32.77
N VAL A 418 -13.11 -2.52 -31.56
CA VAL A 418 -12.88 -3.86 -31.00
C VAL A 418 -14.22 -4.56 -30.79
N ASP A 419 -15.18 -3.88 -30.16
CA ASP A 419 -16.55 -4.35 -30.04
C ASP A 419 -17.29 -4.20 -31.36
N SER A 420 -17.74 -5.31 -31.95
CA SER A 420 -18.50 -5.32 -33.20
C SER A 420 -19.85 -4.59 -33.12
N ALA A 421 -20.40 -4.36 -31.93
CA ALA A 421 -21.63 -3.61 -31.71
C ALA A 421 -21.40 -2.10 -31.55
N ALA A 422 -20.15 -1.67 -31.34
CA ALA A 422 -19.80 -0.27 -31.24
C ALA A 422 -19.75 0.38 -32.63
N THR A 423 -19.98 1.70 -32.68
CA THR A 423 -19.92 2.50 -33.91
C THR A 423 -18.86 3.59 -33.79
N VAL A 424 -18.48 4.20 -34.92
CA VAL A 424 -17.55 5.33 -34.93
C VAL A 424 -18.20 6.52 -35.63
N SER A 425 -18.17 7.68 -34.98
CA SER A 425 -18.51 8.95 -35.60
C SER A 425 -17.26 9.80 -35.82
N LEU A 426 -17.15 10.42 -37.00
CA LEU A 426 -15.98 11.24 -37.36
C LEU A 426 -16.29 12.72 -37.20
N LYS A 427 -15.27 13.48 -36.78
CA LYS A 427 -15.28 14.95 -36.76
C LYS A 427 -14.02 15.49 -37.38
N LEU A 428 -14.11 16.68 -37.99
CA LEU A 428 -13.00 17.50 -38.45
C LEU A 428 -13.10 18.87 -37.76
N ASN A 429 -12.06 19.24 -37.01
CA ASN A 429 -11.99 20.49 -36.26
C ASN A 429 -13.24 20.71 -35.36
N GLY A 430 -13.69 19.63 -34.72
CA GLY A 430 -14.86 19.62 -33.83
C GLY A 430 -16.22 19.50 -34.54
N GLN A 431 -16.28 19.62 -35.87
CA GLN A 431 -17.52 19.52 -36.63
C GLN A 431 -17.73 18.11 -37.19
N PRO A 432 -18.97 17.59 -37.28
CA PRO A 432 -19.25 16.29 -37.90
C PRO A 432 -18.63 16.17 -39.30
N ALA A 433 -18.01 15.03 -39.58
CA ALA A 433 -17.35 14.74 -40.85
C ALA A 433 -17.74 13.34 -41.35
N SER A 434 -17.58 13.12 -42.65
CA SER A 434 -17.77 11.83 -43.31
C SER A 434 -16.57 11.51 -44.19
N ASN A 435 -16.34 10.23 -44.46
CA ASN A 435 -15.32 9.83 -45.43
C ASN A 435 -15.72 10.21 -46.87
N PRO A 436 -14.75 10.65 -47.71
CA PRO A 436 -13.40 11.06 -47.33
C PRO A 436 -13.39 12.43 -46.62
N VAL A 437 -12.54 12.58 -45.61
CA VAL A 437 -12.37 13.81 -44.83
C VAL A 437 -11.50 14.79 -45.63
N ALA A 438 -12.03 15.98 -45.95
CA ALA A 438 -11.30 17.04 -46.64
C ALA A 438 -10.28 17.72 -45.71
N LEU A 439 -9.05 17.92 -46.19
CA LEU A 439 -7.97 18.54 -45.41
C LEU A 439 -7.68 19.94 -45.93
N ALA A 440 -7.66 20.94 -45.06
CA ALA A 440 -7.12 22.26 -45.38
C ALA A 440 -5.58 22.23 -45.34
N VAL A 441 -4.91 23.16 -46.03
CA VAL A 441 -3.47 23.39 -45.82
C VAL A 441 -3.26 23.85 -44.37
N GLY A 442 -2.22 23.33 -43.72
CA GLY A 442 -1.94 23.53 -42.31
C GLY A 442 -2.59 22.47 -41.42
N MET A 443 -2.89 22.86 -40.18
CA MET A 443 -3.30 21.93 -39.14
C MET A 443 -4.78 21.52 -39.27
N ASN A 444 -5.04 20.22 -39.34
CA ASN A 444 -6.37 19.62 -39.28
C ASN A 444 -6.46 18.65 -38.10
N THR A 445 -7.52 18.74 -37.30
CA THR A 445 -7.77 17.80 -36.20
C THR A 445 -8.93 16.89 -36.56
N ILE A 446 -8.65 15.62 -36.83
CA ILE A 446 -9.65 14.58 -37.05
C ILE A 446 -9.94 13.91 -35.70
N SER A 447 -11.21 13.72 -35.36
CA SER A 447 -11.60 12.91 -34.20
C SER A 447 -12.44 11.72 -34.65
N ALA A 448 -12.17 10.56 -34.08
CA ALA A 448 -12.98 9.35 -34.20
C ALA A 448 -13.56 9.02 -32.81
N ASP A 449 -14.83 9.36 -32.61
CA ASP A 449 -15.57 9.05 -31.39
C ASP A 449 -16.13 7.63 -31.51
N VAL A 450 -15.62 6.71 -30.69
CA VAL A 450 -16.13 5.36 -30.51
C VAL A 450 -17.34 5.44 -29.60
N LEU A 451 -18.49 4.97 -30.09
CA LEU A 451 -19.77 4.98 -29.39
C LEU A 451 -20.19 3.55 -29.09
N ALA A 452 -20.66 3.30 -27.87
CA ALA A 452 -21.32 2.07 -27.49
C ALA A 452 -22.57 1.85 -28.35
N GLN A 453 -23.12 0.63 -28.31
CA GLN A 453 -24.40 0.34 -28.95
C GLN A 453 -25.54 1.24 -28.41
N SER A 454 -25.44 1.68 -27.15
CA SER A 454 -26.37 2.63 -26.51
C SER A 454 -26.29 4.06 -27.06
N GLY A 455 -25.27 4.38 -27.87
CA GLY A 455 -24.96 5.73 -28.34
C GLY A 455 -24.11 6.55 -27.36
N GLU A 456 -23.80 6.01 -26.19
CA GLU A 456 -22.87 6.62 -25.24
C GLU A 456 -21.46 6.64 -25.82
N LYS A 457 -20.74 7.75 -25.65
CA LYS A 457 -19.37 7.87 -26.11
C LYS A 457 -18.43 7.15 -25.15
N ILE A 458 -17.76 6.12 -25.65
CA ILE A 458 -16.78 5.29 -24.92
C ILE A 458 -15.42 6.01 -24.92
N GLN A 459 -14.94 6.40 -26.11
CA GLN A 459 -13.60 6.95 -26.26
C GLN A 459 -13.49 7.83 -27.49
N THR A 460 -12.66 8.86 -27.43
CA THR A 460 -12.29 9.68 -28.59
C THR A 460 -10.84 9.41 -28.98
N TYR A 461 -10.59 9.09 -30.25
CA TYR A 461 -9.26 9.12 -30.85
C TYR A 461 -9.07 10.44 -31.61
N THR A 462 -7.98 11.15 -31.34
CA THR A 462 -7.66 12.42 -31.99
C THR A 462 -6.43 12.27 -32.87
N ILE A 463 -6.53 12.68 -34.14
CA ILE A 463 -5.42 12.70 -35.10
C ILE A 463 -5.17 14.13 -35.58
N ALA A 464 -4.02 14.70 -35.21
CA ALA A 464 -3.56 15.97 -35.72
C ALA A 464 -2.79 15.77 -37.04
N VAL A 465 -3.42 16.12 -38.17
CA VAL A 465 -2.86 16.01 -39.53
C VAL A 465 -2.42 17.38 -40.07
N ASN A 466 -1.11 17.63 -40.15
CA ASN A 466 -0.57 18.84 -40.77
C ASN A 466 -0.40 18.62 -42.28
N ARG A 467 -1.09 19.39 -43.12
CA ARG A 467 -1.00 19.30 -44.58
C ARG A 467 -0.12 20.41 -45.15
N ASP A 468 0.86 20.06 -45.99
CA ASP A 468 1.82 21.01 -46.55
C ASP A 468 1.16 22.07 -47.46
N GLY A 469 1.77 23.26 -47.56
CA GLY A 469 1.38 24.32 -48.49
C GLY A 469 1.93 24.14 -49.91
N ALA A 470 1.34 24.85 -50.88
CA ALA A 470 1.79 24.83 -52.26
C ALA A 470 3.16 25.52 -52.38
N GLY A 471 4.22 24.74 -52.63
CA GLY A 471 5.61 25.23 -52.73
C GLY A 471 6.58 24.63 -51.70
N GLY A 472 6.12 23.72 -50.83
CA GLY A 472 7.03 22.96 -49.97
C GLY A 472 7.94 22.05 -50.80
N THR A 473 9.20 22.45 -51.00
CA THR A 473 10.25 21.53 -51.41
C THR A 473 10.35 20.46 -50.33
N THR A 474 10.11 19.21 -50.70
CA THR A 474 10.37 18.04 -49.87
C THR A 474 11.76 18.15 -49.26
N PRO A 475 11.94 18.14 -47.92
CA PRO A 475 13.17 17.61 -47.38
C PRO A 475 13.10 16.12 -47.71
N THR A 476 13.85 15.70 -48.73
CA THR A 476 14.19 14.29 -48.90
C THR A 476 14.64 13.81 -47.53
N ALA A 477 13.96 12.80 -46.98
CA ALA A 477 14.45 12.08 -45.82
C ALA A 477 15.79 11.45 -46.22
N THR A 478 16.89 12.16 -45.96
CA THR A 478 18.19 11.52 -45.83
C THR A 478 18.03 10.56 -44.66
N PRO A 479 18.30 9.25 -44.83
CA PRO A 479 18.29 8.34 -43.71
C PRO A 479 19.24 8.91 -42.66
N THR A 480 18.69 9.33 -41.51
CA THR A 480 19.50 9.64 -40.34
C THR A 480 20.27 8.37 -40.04
N ALA A 481 21.60 8.44 -40.21
CA ALA A 481 22.47 7.37 -39.78
C ALA A 481 22.14 7.07 -38.32
N THR A 482 21.82 5.80 -38.03
CA THR A 482 21.87 5.24 -36.69
C THR A 482 23.12 5.80 -36.00
N PRO A 483 23.04 6.36 -34.78
CA PRO A 483 24.25 6.65 -34.03
C PRO A 483 24.97 5.33 -33.82
N THR A 484 26.05 5.12 -34.59
CA THR A 484 27.03 4.09 -34.30
C THR A 484 27.51 4.34 -32.89
N ALA A 485 27.26 3.38 -31.99
CA ALA A 485 27.85 3.36 -30.67
C ALA A 485 29.35 3.58 -30.83
N THR A 486 29.85 4.69 -30.29
CA THR A 486 31.29 4.86 -30.10
C THR A 486 31.71 3.77 -29.11
N PRO A 487 32.68 2.90 -29.43
CA PRO A 487 33.15 1.90 -28.49
C PRO A 487 33.74 2.63 -27.28
N THR A 488 33.05 2.53 -26.14
CA THR A 488 33.60 2.91 -24.84
C THR A 488 34.88 2.12 -24.63
N ALA A 489 35.98 2.82 -24.35
CA ALA A 489 37.26 2.22 -24.07
C ALA A 489 37.12 1.22 -22.92
N THR A 490 37.56 -0.01 -23.19
CA THR A 490 37.72 -1.09 -22.22
C THR A 490 38.50 -0.57 -20.99
N PRO A 491 38.00 -0.73 -19.76
CA PRO A 491 38.83 -0.48 -18.59
C PRO A 491 39.98 -1.48 -18.58
N LYS A 492 41.21 -0.94 -18.60
CA LYS A 492 42.46 -1.65 -18.38
C LYS A 492 42.40 -2.34 -17.00
N PRO A 493 42.79 -3.62 -16.88
CA PRO A 493 42.80 -4.31 -15.60
C PRO A 493 43.85 -3.67 -14.68
N THR A 494 43.38 -3.08 -13.58
CA THR A 494 44.26 -2.62 -12.51
C THR A 494 44.55 -3.80 -11.59
N ALA A 495 45.84 -3.98 -11.32
CA ALA A 495 46.41 -5.13 -10.64
C ALA A 495 45.83 -5.37 -9.24
N THR A 496 45.56 -6.65 -8.99
CA THR A 496 45.32 -7.26 -7.68
C THR A 496 46.44 -6.90 -6.69
N PRO A 497 46.14 -6.28 -5.53
CA PRO A 497 47.07 -6.33 -4.41
C PRO A 497 46.97 -7.71 -3.72
N THR A 498 48.13 -8.36 -3.64
CA THR A 498 48.39 -9.62 -2.95
C THR A 498 47.94 -9.57 -1.48
N ALA A 499 47.30 -10.64 -1.03
CA ALA A 499 46.81 -10.82 0.34
C ALA A 499 47.94 -10.80 1.38
N THR A 500 47.68 -10.14 2.51
CA THR A 500 48.33 -10.40 3.81
C THR A 500 47.23 -10.77 4.80
N PRO A 501 47.40 -11.83 5.63
CA PRO A 501 46.29 -12.54 6.27
C PRO A 501 45.80 -11.80 7.52
N THR A 502 44.49 -11.65 7.69
CA THR A 502 43.93 -11.24 8.99
C THR A 502 42.59 -11.91 9.26
N ALA A 503 42.56 -12.56 10.43
CA ALA A 503 41.47 -13.07 11.26
C ALA A 503 40.19 -13.59 10.57
N THR A 504 39.94 -14.88 10.75
CA THR A 504 38.67 -15.57 10.50
C THR A 504 37.48 -14.76 11.07
N PRO A 505 36.56 -14.25 10.22
CA PRO A 505 35.34 -13.65 10.72
C PRO A 505 34.42 -14.73 11.31
N ALA A 506 33.76 -14.38 12.41
CA ALA A 506 32.68 -15.14 13.01
C ALA A 506 31.61 -15.50 11.95
N PRO A 507 30.93 -16.65 12.07
CA PRO A 507 30.00 -17.14 11.05
C PRO A 507 28.94 -16.07 10.74
N THR A 508 28.90 -15.66 9.48
CA THR A 508 27.90 -14.73 8.94
C THR A 508 26.51 -15.37 9.01
N MET A 509 25.56 -14.65 9.60
CA MET A 509 24.20 -15.11 9.79
C MET A 509 23.47 -15.19 8.43
N PRO A 510 22.79 -16.31 8.10
CA PRO A 510 22.05 -16.44 6.84
C PRO A 510 20.82 -15.54 6.80
N PRO A 511 20.27 -15.25 5.60
CA PRO A 511 18.99 -14.57 5.46
C PRO A 511 17.87 -15.33 6.20
N ALA A 512 16.99 -14.59 6.87
CA ALA A 512 15.83 -15.14 7.57
C ALA A 512 14.90 -15.88 6.59
N SER A 513 14.80 -17.21 6.72
CA SER A 513 13.84 -18.03 5.96
C SER A 513 12.59 -18.25 6.81
N ASN A 514 11.40 -18.00 6.25
CA ASN A 514 10.11 -18.33 6.88
C ASN A 514 9.64 -19.77 6.58
N ASN A 515 10.37 -20.47 5.70
CA ASN A 515 10.06 -21.84 5.26
C ASN A 515 11.15 -22.78 5.78
N PHE A 516 11.03 -23.20 7.04
CA PHE A 516 11.90 -24.24 7.58
C PHE A 516 11.37 -25.63 7.23
N LYS A 517 12.27 -26.47 6.73
CA LYS A 517 11.93 -27.84 6.29
C LYS A 517 11.47 -28.77 7.42
N ASP A 518 11.67 -28.37 8.67
CA ASP A 518 11.51 -29.21 9.87
C ASP A 518 10.50 -28.67 10.90
N ILE A 519 9.68 -27.68 10.53
CA ILE A 519 8.61 -27.17 11.40
C ILE A 519 7.20 -27.61 10.99
N GLY A 520 7.03 -28.17 9.78
CA GLY A 520 5.73 -28.61 9.28
C GLY A 520 5.09 -29.67 10.18
N GLY A 521 3.88 -29.37 10.69
CA GLY A 521 3.15 -30.25 11.61
C GLY A 521 3.62 -30.18 13.07
N SER A 522 4.56 -29.27 13.39
CA SER A 522 4.94 -28.97 14.76
C SER A 522 3.87 -28.11 15.44
N TRP A 523 3.51 -28.43 16.67
CA TRP A 523 2.60 -27.60 17.47
C TRP A 523 3.13 -26.18 17.71
N ALA A 524 4.46 -25.98 17.58
CA ALA A 524 5.11 -24.67 17.72
C ALA A 524 5.28 -23.93 16.39
N GLU A 525 4.80 -24.49 15.26
CA GLU A 525 5.01 -23.93 13.92
C GLU A 525 4.57 -22.47 13.82
N ALA A 526 3.36 -22.16 14.31
CA ALA A 526 2.82 -20.80 14.31
C ALA A 526 3.65 -19.86 15.18
N SER A 527 4.09 -20.31 16.36
CA SER A 527 4.92 -19.50 17.25
C SER A 527 6.31 -19.23 16.66
N ILE A 528 6.91 -20.23 16.03
CA ILE A 528 8.20 -20.10 15.34
C ILE A 528 8.07 -19.09 14.20
N LYS A 529 7.06 -19.26 13.33
CA LYS A 529 6.80 -18.33 12.22
C LYS A 529 6.58 -16.90 12.71
N LYS A 530 5.84 -16.71 13.82
CA LYS A 530 5.63 -15.39 14.44
C LYS A 530 6.94 -14.75 14.92
N LEU A 531 7.82 -15.49 15.59
CA LEU A 531 9.09 -14.93 16.05
C LEU A 531 10.07 -14.66 14.90
N VAL A 532 10.00 -15.43 13.81
CA VAL A 532 10.78 -15.15 12.60
C VAL A 532 10.24 -13.90 11.90
N SER A 533 8.91 -13.72 11.82
CA SER A 533 8.30 -12.52 11.24
C SER A 533 8.64 -11.26 12.03
N LEU A 534 8.83 -11.39 13.35
CA LEU A 534 9.30 -10.31 14.22
C LEU A 534 10.83 -10.13 14.20
N GLN A 535 11.55 -10.91 13.37
CA GLN A 535 13.02 -10.92 13.27
C GLN A 535 13.75 -11.20 14.60
N VAL A 536 13.08 -11.88 15.54
CA VAL A 536 13.62 -12.22 16.85
C VAL A 536 14.45 -13.50 16.77
N VAL A 537 14.00 -14.48 15.99
CA VAL A 537 14.68 -15.77 15.79
C VAL A 537 14.95 -16.02 14.31
N ASN A 538 16.03 -16.74 14.04
CA ASN A 538 16.36 -17.28 12.72
C ASN A 538 16.55 -18.79 12.79
N GLY A 539 16.46 -19.45 11.64
CA GLY A 539 16.90 -20.83 11.48
C GLY A 539 18.37 -20.94 11.14
N TYR A 540 18.79 -22.16 10.86
CA TYR A 540 20.14 -22.52 10.48
C TYR A 540 20.34 -22.36 8.96
N PRO A 541 21.60 -22.21 8.51
CA PRO A 541 21.93 -22.05 7.08
C PRO A 541 21.41 -23.19 6.18
N ASP A 542 21.16 -24.37 6.76
CA ASP A 542 20.65 -25.55 6.07
C ASP A 542 19.12 -25.55 5.88
N GLY A 543 18.45 -24.44 6.22
CA GLY A 543 17.00 -24.29 6.10
C GLY A 543 16.20 -24.99 7.20
N SER A 544 16.83 -25.40 8.30
CA SER A 544 16.15 -25.96 9.48
C SER A 544 15.96 -24.92 10.59
N PHE A 545 14.95 -25.08 11.44
CA PHE A 545 14.82 -24.34 12.71
C PHE A 545 15.30 -25.14 13.91
N LYS A 546 15.29 -26.47 13.79
CA LYS A 546 15.56 -27.48 14.82
C LYS A 546 14.66 -27.31 16.06
N PRO A 547 13.33 -27.40 15.92
CA PRO A 547 12.39 -27.13 17.01
C PRO A 547 12.62 -28.00 18.26
N ASN A 548 13.11 -29.22 18.08
CA ASN A 548 13.36 -30.17 19.18
C ASN A 548 14.76 -30.05 19.81
N SER A 549 15.66 -29.24 19.23
CA SER A 549 16.97 -28.99 19.83
C SER A 549 16.82 -28.20 21.12
N LYS A 550 17.73 -28.46 22.08
CA LYS A 550 17.78 -27.69 23.33
C LYS A 550 18.31 -26.29 23.06
N ILE A 551 17.81 -25.32 23.81
CA ILE A 551 18.19 -23.91 23.70
C ILE A 551 19.08 -23.52 24.88
N THR A 552 20.09 -22.69 24.64
CA THR A 552 20.98 -22.19 25.70
C THR A 552 20.34 -21.03 26.46
N ARG A 553 20.89 -20.74 27.65
CA ARG A 553 20.49 -19.58 28.46
C ARG A 553 20.70 -18.26 27.70
N ALA A 554 21.83 -18.11 26.99
CA ALA A 554 22.10 -16.93 26.19
C ALA A 554 21.16 -16.79 24.99
N GLU A 555 20.86 -17.88 24.30
CA GLU A 555 19.89 -17.87 23.20
C GLU A 555 18.49 -17.47 23.70
N PHE A 556 18.01 -18.04 24.80
CA PHE A 556 16.72 -17.67 25.36
C PHE A 556 16.66 -16.19 25.78
N VAL A 557 17.68 -15.70 26.49
CA VAL A 557 17.75 -14.27 26.88
C VAL A 557 17.80 -13.36 25.66
N ALA A 558 18.56 -13.73 24.62
CA ALA A 558 18.62 -12.95 23.39
C ALA A 558 17.25 -12.85 22.72
N ILE A 559 16.50 -13.95 22.66
CA ILE A 559 15.13 -13.99 22.11
C ILE A 559 14.21 -13.12 22.96
N LEU A 560 14.26 -13.27 24.29
CA LEU A 560 13.41 -12.53 25.22
C LEU A 560 13.63 -11.02 25.14
N VAL A 561 14.88 -10.58 25.19
CA VAL A 561 15.25 -9.15 25.12
C VAL A 561 14.84 -8.54 23.78
N LYS A 562 15.05 -9.25 22.67
CA LYS A 562 14.65 -8.80 21.34
C LYS A 562 13.13 -8.78 21.16
N ALA A 563 12.44 -9.82 21.62
CA ALA A 563 10.98 -9.93 21.49
C ALA A 563 10.24 -8.84 22.27
N LEU A 564 10.68 -8.58 23.50
CA LEU A 564 10.09 -7.53 24.34
C LEU A 564 10.69 -6.13 24.08
N GLN A 565 11.56 -6.02 23.08
CA GLN A 565 12.16 -4.76 22.63
C GLN A 565 12.81 -3.94 23.75
N PHE A 566 13.50 -4.59 24.69
CA PHE A 566 14.23 -3.85 25.72
C PHE A 566 15.42 -3.10 25.11
N GLU A 567 15.59 -1.84 25.50
CA GLU A 567 16.75 -1.04 25.13
C GLU A 567 18.04 -1.67 25.65
N LEU A 568 19.09 -1.69 24.82
CA LEU A 568 20.36 -2.32 25.18
C LEU A 568 21.11 -1.49 26.23
N VAL A 569 21.37 -2.12 27.38
CA VAL A 569 22.13 -1.52 28.49
C VAL A 569 23.44 -2.27 28.68
N LYS A 570 24.58 -1.57 28.80
CA LYS A 570 25.93 -2.16 28.82
C LYS A 570 26.64 -2.05 30.18
N ASP A 571 25.88 -2.13 31.27
CA ASP A 571 26.38 -1.80 32.61
C ASP A 571 26.93 -3.01 33.38
N LYS A 572 26.41 -4.23 33.11
CA LYS A 572 26.85 -5.45 33.81
C LYS A 572 27.53 -6.42 32.85
N THR A 573 28.77 -6.79 33.15
CA THR A 573 29.46 -7.90 32.49
C THR A 573 29.73 -9.02 33.51
N PHE A 574 29.28 -10.24 33.21
CA PHE A 574 29.65 -11.45 33.96
C PHE A 574 30.98 -11.99 33.44
N GLY A 575 31.77 -12.64 34.31
CA GLY A 575 33.14 -13.06 33.97
C GLY A 575 33.20 -13.92 32.71
N ASP A 576 32.27 -14.86 32.57
CA ASP A 576 32.13 -15.80 31.46
C ASP A 576 31.39 -15.22 30.22
N THR A 577 31.04 -13.94 30.23
CA THR A 577 30.36 -13.27 29.11
C THR A 577 31.20 -12.18 28.44
N THR A 578 32.42 -11.92 28.94
CA THR A 578 33.26 -10.78 28.52
C THR A 578 33.49 -10.70 27.00
N SER A 579 33.65 -11.87 26.35
CA SER A 579 33.84 -12.01 24.90
C SER A 579 32.69 -12.76 24.22
N HIS A 580 31.57 -12.94 24.91
CA HIS A 580 30.44 -13.72 24.42
C HIS A 580 29.50 -12.86 23.54
N TRP A 581 28.97 -13.41 22.45
CA TRP A 581 28.13 -12.67 21.48
C TRP A 581 26.87 -12.07 22.12
N ALA A 582 26.34 -12.72 23.15
CA ALA A 582 25.15 -12.28 23.88
C ALA A 582 25.45 -11.29 25.04
N LYS A 583 26.68 -10.82 25.21
CA LYS A 583 27.10 -9.96 26.34
C LYS A 583 26.13 -8.81 26.61
N ASP A 584 25.84 -8.00 25.60
CA ASP A 584 25.02 -6.80 25.75
C ASP A 584 23.54 -7.15 26.03
N LEU A 585 23.04 -8.26 25.47
CA LEU A 585 21.69 -8.76 25.72
C LEU A 585 21.54 -9.31 27.15
N ILE A 586 22.57 -10.02 27.64
CA ILE A 586 22.64 -10.51 29.02
C ILE A 586 22.73 -9.33 30.00
N SER A 587 23.55 -8.33 29.70
CA SER A 587 23.63 -7.09 30.48
C SER A 587 22.26 -6.39 30.55
N THR A 588 21.54 -6.33 29.44
CA THR A 588 20.19 -5.75 29.39
C THR A 588 19.22 -6.52 30.28
N ALA A 589 19.19 -7.84 30.18
CA ALA A 589 18.34 -8.67 31.03
C ALA A 589 18.66 -8.53 32.53
N TYR A 590 19.94 -8.33 32.88
CA TYR A 590 20.33 -8.05 34.27
C TYR A 590 19.75 -6.73 34.76
N ASN A 591 19.87 -5.66 33.97
CA ASN A 591 19.37 -4.33 34.33
C ASN A 591 17.84 -4.26 34.38
N GLN A 592 17.15 -5.10 33.60
CA GLN A 592 15.69 -5.26 33.70
C GLN A 592 15.25 -6.13 34.90
N GLY A 593 16.19 -6.60 35.73
CA GLY A 593 15.90 -7.46 36.88
C GLY A 593 15.47 -8.89 36.51
N ILE A 594 15.65 -9.29 35.25
CA ILE A 594 15.23 -10.60 34.71
C ILE A 594 16.20 -11.69 35.18
N ILE A 595 17.48 -11.36 35.25
CA ILE A 595 18.55 -12.27 35.68
C ILE A 595 19.40 -11.61 36.77
N THR A 596 20.04 -12.41 37.62
CA THR A 596 20.97 -11.94 38.67
C THR A 596 22.37 -12.52 38.54
N GLY A 597 22.56 -13.58 37.75
CA GLY A 597 23.80 -14.38 37.70
C GLY A 597 24.01 -15.25 38.94
N TYR A 598 25.17 -15.90 39.01
CA TYR A 598 25.58 -16.78 40.12
C TYR A 598 26.54 -16.05 41.08
N GLN A 599 26.75 -16.62 42.27
CA GLN A 599 27.56 -16.03 43.34
C GLN A 599 29.03 -15.79 42.94
N ASP A 600 29.55 -16.59 42.01
CA ASP A 600 30.90 -16.49 41.46
C ASP A 600 31.04 -15.46 40.34
N ASN A 601 30.01 -14.62 40.13
CA ASN A 601 29.94 -13.62 39.06
C ASN A 601 29.90 -14.22 37.63
N SER A 602 29.38 -15.44 37.47
CA SER A 602 29.10 -16.07 36.18
C SER A 602 27.62 -16.01 35.77
N PHE A 603 27.32 -16.29 34.50
CA PHE A 603 25.96 -16.42 33.96
C PHE A 603 25.67 -17.81 33.35
N HIS A 604 26.71 -18.55 32.96
CA HIS A 604 26.68 -19.79 32.19
C HIS A 604 25.91 -19.66 30.86
N PRO A 605 26.36 -18.79 29.92
CA PRO A 605 25.61 -18.45 28.71
C PRO A 605 25.32 -19.65 27.79
N ASP A 606 26.26 -20.59 27.69
CA ASP A 606 26.18 -21.74 26.79
C ASP A 606 25.54 -23.00 27.42
N ALA A 607 25.18 -22.94 28.71
CA ALA A 607 24.44 -24.03 29.33
C ALA A 607 23.01 -24.07 28.81
N ASN A 608 22.47 -25.28 28.61
CA ASN A 608 21.05 -25.46 28.27
C ASN A 608 20.18 -24.92 29.41
N ILE A 609 19.12 -24.18 29.06
CA ILE A 609 18.22 -23.62 30.06
C ILE A 609 17.20 -24.67 30.53
N THR A 610 17.06 -24.80 31.84
CA THR A 610 16.01 -25.66 32.43
C THR A 610 14.64 -24.99 32.29
N ARG A 611 13.57 -25.79 32.37
CA ARG A 611 12.21 -25.28 32.23
C ARG A 611 11.83 -24.31 33.36
N GLU A 612 12.30 -24.57 34.58
CA GLU A 612 12.06 -23.66 35.72
C GLU A 612 12.80 -22.33 35.58
N GLU A 613 14.03 -22.33 35.05
CA GLU A 613 14.77 -21.09 34.77
C GLU A 613 14.12 -20.25 33.68
N MET A 614 13.71 -20.87 32.56
CA MET A 614 12.97 -20.19 31.49
C MET A 614 11.70 -19.51 32.05
N THR A 615 10.98 -20.22 32.91
CA THR A 615 9.72 -19.75 33.51
C THR A 615 9.96 -18.57 34.45
N VAL A 616 11.01 -18.61 35.27
CA VAL A 616 11.36 -17.47 36.13
C VAL A 616 11.75 -16.24 35.30
N MET A 617 12.52 -16.42 34.22
CA MET A 617 12.92 -15.30 33.37
C MET A 617 11.70 -14.63 32.70
N ILE A 618 10.74 -15.41 32.16
CA ILE A 618 9.57 -14.81 31.50
C ILE A 618 8.65 -14.08 32.48
N VAL A 619 8.44 -14.65 33.68
CA VAL A 619 7.63 -14.03 34.74
C VAL A 619 8.21 -12.71 35.21
N LYS A 620 9.55 -12.67 35.39
CA LYS A 620 10.25 -11.44 35.77
C LYS A 620 10.20 -10.40 34.66
N ALA A 621 10.38 -10.80 33.41
CA ALA A 621 10.33 -9.89 32.26
C ALA A 621 8.96 -9.22 32.11
N LEU A 622 7.87 -9.97 32.35
CA LEU A 622 6.50 -9.47 32.33
C LEU A 622 6.05 -8.82 33.65
N LYS A 623 6.90 -8.83 34.69
CA LYS A 623 6.59 -8.29 36.03
C LYS A 623 5.27 -8.85 36.62
N LEU A 624 4.98 -10.13 36.39
CA LEU A 624 3.74 -10.76 36.87
C LEU A 624 3.72 -10.85 38.40
N LYS A 625 2.51 -10.79 38.97
CA LYS A 625 2.29 -10.97 40.42
C LYS A 625 2.42 -12.46 40.80
N THR A 626 3.20 -12.75 41.83
CA THR A 626 3.62 -14.13 42.17
C THR A 626 2.91 -14.76 43.38
N ASN A 627 1.75 -14.22 43.80
CA ASN A 627 0.97 -14.74 44.94
C ASN A 627 -0.33 -15.41 44.49
N VAL A 628 -0.23 -16.44 43.65
CA VAL A 628 -1.38 -17.15 43.07
C VAL A 628 -1.45 -18.59 43.54
N ASN A 629 -2.67 -19.12 43.68
CA ASN A 629 -2.90 -20.51 44.06
C ASN A 629 -2.46 -21.45 42.93
N GLU A 630 -1.61 -22.42 43.26
CA GLU A 630 -0.93 -23.29 42.29
C GLU A 630 -1.90 -24.27 41.59
N LYS A 631 -1.72 -24.44 40.28
CA LYS A 631 -2.26 -25.59 39.53
C LYS A 631 -1.34 -26.80 39.79
N LYS A 632 -1.89 -27.88 40.33
CA LYS A 632 -1.09 -29.03 40.82
C LYS A 632 -0.43 -29.81 39.67
N PHE A 633 0.88 -29.65 39.49
CA PHE A 633 1.70 -30.59 38.72
C PHE A 633 2.03 -31.80 39.58
N SER A 634 2.03 -33.00 38.98
CA SER A 634 2.32 -34.25 39.68
C SER A 634 3.75 -34.35 40.22
N ASP A 635 4.68 -33.59 39.63
CA ASP A 635 6.08 -33.48 40.03
C ASP A 635 6.42 -32.14 40.71
N ALA A 636 5.44 -31.41 41.25
CA ALA A 636 5.64 -30.11 41.90
C ALA A 636 6.72 -30.11 43.00
N LYS A 637 6.93 -31.25 43.69
CA LYS A 637 8.00 -31.42 44.70
C LYS A 637 9.41 -31.31 44.13
N GLN A 638 9.58 -31.46 42.82
CA GLN A 638 10.87 -31.33 42.13
C GLN A 638 11.16 -29.89 41.71
N ILE A 639 10.17 -28.99 41.77
CA ILE A 639 10.35 -27.57 41.44
C ILE A 639 11.13 -26.92 42.57
N ALA A 640 12.25 -26.29 42.22
CA ALA A 640 13.08 -25.64 43.21
C ALA A 640 12.32 -24.53 43.95
N LYS A 641 12.61 -24.34 45.25
CA LYS A 641 11.82 -23.44 46.10
C LYS A 641 11.76 -22.00 45.56
N TRP A 642 12.81 -21.55 44.88
CA TRP A 642 12.91 -20.21 44.27
C TRP A 642 12.08 -20.06 42.99
N ALA A 643 11.65 -21.15 42.35
CA ALA A 643 10.89 -21.13 41.11
C ALA A 643 9.38 -21.33 41.33
N GLN A 644 8.96 -21.85 42.49
CA GLN A 644 7.56 -22.23 42.76
C GLN A 644 6.56 -21.11 42.47
N ASP A 645 6.81 -19.91 42.99
CA ASP A 645 5.88 -18.79 42.85
C ASP A 645 5.79 -18.29 41.39
N ALA A 646 6.91 -18.35 40.65
CA ALA A 646 6.94 -18.01 39.24
C ALA A 646 6.22 -19.06 38.38
N VAL A 647 6.38 -20.35 38.70
CA VAL A 647 5.66 -21.42 38.00
C VAL A 647 4.16 -21.29 38.20
N ALA A 648 3.71 -20.96 39.42
CA ALA A 648 2.31 -20.68 39.69
C ALA A 648 1.81 -19.48 38.87
N ALA A 649 2.55 -18.36 38.87
CA ALA A 649 2.21 -17.15 38.10
C ALA A 649 2.13 -17.39 36.59
N ALA A 650 3.12 -18.08 36.02
CA ALA A 650 3.14 -18.40 34.60
C ALA A 650 2.01 -19.34 34.20
N THR A 651 1.60 -20.24 35.10
CA THR A 651 0.50 -21.17 34.84
C THR A 651 -0.85 -20.46 34.88
N GLU A 652 -1.05 -19.56 35.84
CA GLU A 652 -2.25 -18.73 35.93
C GLU A 652 -2.39 -17.80 34.71
N ALA A 653 -1.29 -17.18 34.28
CA ALA A 653 -1.24 -16.32 33.10
C ALA A 653 -1.35 -17.09 31.77
N GLY A 654 -1.53 -18.42 31.79
CA GLY A 654 -1.64 -19.23 30.59
C GLY A 654 -0.35 -19.32 29.75
N LEU A 655 0.79 -18.91 30.29
CA LEU A 655 2.09 -18.99 29.62
C LEU A 655 2.59 -20.45 29.56
N ILE A 656 2.31 -21.22 30.61
CA ILE A 656 2.68 -22.64 30.75
C ILE A 656 1.46 -23.48 31.15
N SER A 657 1.31 -24.67 30.56
CA SER A 657 0.16 -25.57 30.81
C SER A 657 0.53 -27.00 31.25
N GLY A 658 1.84 -27.30 31.45
CA GLY A 658 2.33 -28.65 31.75
C GLY A 658 2.38 -29.59 30.53
N TYR A 659 2.92 -30.78 30.73
CA TYR A 659 2.91 -31.85 29.72
C TYR A 659 1.64 -32.71 29.81
N PRO A 660 1.28 -33.46 28.75
CA PRO A 660 0.09 -34.33 28.76
C PRO A 660 0.05 -35.38 29.87
N ASP A 661 1.22 -35.74 30.43
CA ASP A 661 1.35 -36.66 31.57
C ASP A 661 1.13 -35.99 32.94
N GLY A 662 0.73 -34.71 32.95
CA GLY A 662 0.46 -33.94 34.15
C GLY A 662 1.71 -33.48 34.91
N ARG A 663 2.90 -33.55 34.30
CA ARG A 663 4.16 -33.05 34.88
C ARG A 663 4.53 -31.66 34.37
N PHE A 664 5.31 -30.92 35.15
CA PHE A 664 5.99 -29.70 34.74
C PHE A 664 7.38 -29.99 34.17
N GLN A 665 8.12 -30.95 34.72
CA GLN A 665 9.52 -31.27 34.41
C GLN A 665 10.50 -30.11 34.68
N PRO A 666 10.68 -29.69 35.95
CA PRO A 666 11.46 -28.49 36.30
C PRO A 666 12.91 -28.54 35.83
N ASN A 667 13.58 -29.68 36.04
CA ASN A 667 14.97 -29.90 35.65
C ASN A 667 15.14 -30.29 34.16
N GLY A 668 14.03 -30.37 33.40
CA GLY A 668 14.08 -30.71 31.99
C GLY A 668 14.64 -29.54 31.17
N ASN A 669 15.59 -29.82 30.26
CA ASN A 669 16.10 -28.80 29.34
C ASN A 669 15.03 -28.42 28.31
N THR A 670 14.84 -27.12 28.13
CA THR A 670 13.84 -26.52 27.24
C THR A 670 14.24 -26.68 25.78
N THR A 671 13.29 -27.00 24.90
CA THR A 671 13.52 -27.00 23.44
C THR A 671 13.30 -25.62 22.81
N ARG A 672 13.85 -25.41 21.61
CA ARG A 672 13.63 -24.18 20.82
C ARG A 672 12.13 -23.95 20.53
N ALA A 673 11.35 -25.00 20.29
CA ALA A 673 9.90 -24.92 20.12
C ALA A 673 9.19 -24.42 21.37
N GLU A 674 9.58 -24.91 22.54
CA GLU A 674 9.00 -24.51 23.82
C GLU A 674 9.33 -23.05 24.15
N ALA A 675 10.58 -22.65 23.96
CA ALA A 675 10.98 -21.26 24.08
C ALA A 675 10.17 -20.35 23.15
N ALA A 676 10.03 -20.73 21.87
CA ALA A 676 9.26 -19.94 20.91
C ALA A 676 7.79 -19.78 21.32
N ALA A 677 7.15 -20.86 21.75
CA ALA A 677 5.76 -20.82 22.18
C ALA A 677 5.54 -19.95 23.43
N VAL A 678 6.42 -20.05 24.43
CA VAL A 678 6.33 -19.25 25.66
C VAL A 678 6.53 -17.77 25.38
N ILE A 679 7.49 -17.42 24.52
CA ILE A 679 7.72 -16.01 24.14
C ILE A 679 6.52 -15.45 23.38
N VAL A 680 5.93 -16.18 22.43
CA VAL A 680 4.73 -15.70 21.71
C VAL A 680 3.54 -15.53 22.64
N ARG A 681 3.33 -16.46 23.60
CA ARG A 681 2.28 -16.27 24.61
C ARG A 681 2.54 -15.04 25.47
N ALA A 682 3.80 -14.78 25.84
CA ALA A 682 4.17 -13.58 26.58
C ALA A 682 3.90 -12.30 25.78
N LEU A 683 4.18 -12.28 24.47
CA LEU A 683 3.86 -11.16 23.59
C LEU A 683 2.36 -10.88 23.48
N ASN A 684 1.50 -11.88 23.71
CA ASN A 684 0.05 -11.71 23.69
C ASN A 684 -0.53 -11.30 25.05
N GLN A 685 0.28 -11.19 26.10
CA GLN A 685 -0.14 -10.69 27.43
C GLN A 685 0.12 -9.19 27.61
N ASN A 686 0.98 -8.62 26.75
CA ASN A 686 1.24 -7.18 26.64
C ASN A 686 0.40 -6.60 25.49
#